data_AF-A0A446CBF7-F1
#
_entry.id   AF-A0A446CBF7-F1
#
_cell.length_a   1.000
_cell.length_b   1.000
_cell.length_c   1.000
_cell.angle_alpha   90.00
_cell.angle_beta   90.00
_cell.angle_gamma   90.00
#
_symmetry.space_group_name_H-M   'P 1'
#
loop_
_entity.id
_entity.type
_entity.pdbx_description
1 polymer ?
#
loop_
_entity_poly.entity_id
_entity_poly.type
_entity_poly.pdbx_seq_one_letter_code
_entity_poly.pdbx_strand_id
1 'polypeptide(L)'
;MKKSVAITLGVVIVGAGSWVGATWYTGKRIEESAQRHLAEANEKLAKITPLFGLRIDQLKYERSLFSTQARYGLSFVKSDNTPDGMPAGMVEFDASIEHGPFPKSALARGAIAPKLAFVHTEIAKTDNVKELFELTKDVAPLSGDAVVSYSGFATSTTRIAPVKVAHEGNAVDFSGMTVNGTFDRSLQAVTAHALMETLSVDGAKSNDPIKMTMSGLTMDVNSRMGKFGLSIGDSNIKIKRIDVTKPDADVKVSLDNLGYGVKLGEDDKTINAEATYQTGDITLNDVALGNGQAVVKLAKLDGGAVKQLSDTYNQIVRQYMMGASDEGLKDEQFDALLDNAGKLLNGNPSFSIDPISWKTAKGESKLTFALDLANPPNVKDLTPQEIAVKAIKQIDATLVISKPMVRDLMVQYAMKKEGVDAEKAGTEADEQMRSLSGMAEMLNVGKNDGDNIVGKFHFADGMGDLNGTKIPADELFAGLLGATGLDSMDGMDGEDEPEGMDPDQEEPAATAASADLMQDFDLDTVNAMLTDMSYAPRKEDGEAGPVLILEPANTGASDLRVELLCNDFTEKCHDLVLTATYSGKKPMSLKAINAWNQEYRWTRAYLDDKNQAVLQMDMNSEGGIGKENLQILLNTFFSIAEDFSAASKAAPAK
;
A
#
# COMPACT_ATOMS: atom_id res chain seq x y z
N MET A 1 -21.35 -43.38 -60.55
CA MET A 1 -22.19 -42.70 -59.52
C MET A 1 -22.46 -43.56 -58.27
N LYS A 2 -22.76 -44.88 -58.34
CA LYS A 2 -23.02 -45.69 -57.13
C LYS A 2 -21.79 -46.00 -56.25
N LYS A 3 -20.60 -46.18 -56.84
CA LYS A 3 -19.34 -46.42 -56.08
C LYS A 3 -18.80 -45.16 -55.40
N SER A 4 -18.92 -43.99 -56.03
CA SER A 4 -18.51 -42.70 -55.44
C SER A 4 -19.41 -42.33 -54.27
N VAL A 5 -20.73 -42.51 -54.38
CA VAL A 5 -21.66 -42.29 -53.26
C VAL A 5 -21.39 -43.25 -52.11
N ALA A 6 -21.12 -44.53 -52.35
CA ALA A 6 -20.81 -45.49 -51.29
C ALA A 6 -19.45 -45.25 -50.60
N ILE A 7 -18.44 -44.77 -51.34
CA ILE A 7 -17.13 -44.39 -50.79
C ILE A 7 -17.26 -43.08 -50.00
N THR A 8 -18.00 -42.08 -50.49
CA THR A 8 -18.26 -40.85 -49.74
C THR A 8 -19.12 -41.11 -48.50
N LEU A 9 -20.15 -41.97 -48.57
CA LEU A 9 -20.95 -42.37 -47.41
C LEU A 9 -20.11 -43.16 -46.41
N GLY A 10 -19.24 -44.07 -46.87
CA GLY A 10 -18.33 -44.84 -46.03
C GLY A 10 -17.28 -43.98 -45.34
N VAL A 11 -16.71 -43.00 -46.04
CA VAL A 11 -15.78 -42.01 -45.46
C VAL A 11 -16.48 -41.07 -44.47
N VAL A 12 -17.73 -40.68 -44.74
CA VAL A 12 -18.55 -39.87 -43.81
C VAL A 12 -18.92 -40.68 -42.57
N ILE A 13 -19.29 -41.96 -42.70
CA ILE A 13 -19.64 -42.84 -41.57
C ILE A 13 -18.40 -43.19 -40.74
N VAL A 14 -17.26 -43.51 -41.37
CA VAL A 14 -15.99 -43.76 -40.66
C VAL A 14 -15.47 -42.47 -40.02
N GLY A 15 -15.59 -41.32 -40.70
CA GLY A 15 -15.26 -40.01 -40.15
C GLY A 15 -16.14 -39.63 -38.96
N ALA A 16 -17.46 -39.85 -39.06
CA ALA A 16 -18.41 -39.60 -37.98
C ALA A 16 -18.22 -40.57 -36.80
N GLY A 17 -17.99 -41.87 -37.05
CA GLY A 17 -17.69 -42.85 -36.01
C GLY A 17 -16.36 -42.60 -35.31
N SER A 18 -15.33 -42.21 -36.06
CA SER A 18 -14.02 -41.82 -35.51
C SER A 18 -14.11 -40.52 -34.72
N TRP A 19 -14.93 -39.56 -35.17
CA TRP A 19 -15.22 -38.34 -34.45
C TRP A 19 -15.93 -38.62 -33.12
N VAL A 20 -17.03 -39.38 -33.13
CA VAL A 20 -17.78 -39.79 -31.92
C VAL A 20 -16.90 -40.56 -30.93
N GLY A 21 -16.08 -41.50 -31.42
CA GLY A 21 -15.15 -42.27 -30.59
C GLY A 21 -14.04 -41.40 -29.99
N ALA A 22 -13.47 -40.48 -30.78
CA ALA A 22 -12.46 -39.53 -30.30
C ALA A 22 -13.04 -38.54 -29.29
N THR A 23 -14.28 -38.08 -29.48
CA THR A 23 -14.98 -37.22 -28.51
C THR A 23 -15.21 -37.93 -27.19
N TRP A 24 -15.75 -39.14 -27.22
CA TRP A 24 -15.99 -39.92 -26.02
C TRP A 24 -14.68 -40.24 -25.27
N TYR A 25 -13.64 -40.64 -26.00
CA TYR A 25 -12.32 -40.91 -25.43
C TYR A 25 -11.69 -39.65 -24.80
N THR A 26 -11.83 -38.50 -25.47
CA THR A 26 -11.36 -37.21 -24.95
C THR A 26 -12.11 -36.84 -23.66
N GLY A 27 -13.44 -36.95 -23.66
CA GLY A 27 -14.25 -36.71 -22.46
C GLY A 27 -13.89 -37.64 -21.30
N LYS A 28 -13.65 -38.93 -21.59
CA LYS A 28 -13.20 -39.92 -20.58
C LYS A 28 -11.82 -39.59 -20.04
N ARG A 29 -10.87 -39.15 -20.87
CA ARG A 29 -9.54 -38.71 -20.42
C ARG A 29 -9.59 -37.43 -19.58
N ILE A 30 -10.47 -36.50 -19.92
CA ILE A 30 -10.74 -35.31 -19.10
C ILE A 30 -11.29 -35.74 -17.74
N GLU A 31 -12.28 -36.64 -17.69
CA GLU A 31 -12.85 -37.19 -16.46
C GLU A 31 -11.79 -37.90 -15.58
N GLU A 32 -11.01 -38.83 -16.16
CA GLU A 32 -9.95 -39.57 -15.44
C GLU A 32 -8.83 -38.66 -14.89
N SER A 33 -8.62 -37.49 -15.49
CA SER A 33 -7.57 -36.55 -15.07
C SER A 33 -8.09 -35.34 -14.31
N ALA A 34 -9.41 -35.09 -14.29
CA ALA A 34 -10.01 -33.90 -13.70
C ALA A 34 -9.68 -33.75 -12.21
N GLN A 35 -9.84 -34.83 -11.43
CA GLN A 35 -9.54 -34.81 -9.99
C GLN A 35 -8.06 -34.54 -9.69
N ARG A 36 -7.15 -35.11 -10.50
CA ARG A 36 -5.72 -34.88 -10.37
C ARG A 36 -5.33 -33.45 -10.74
N HIS A 37 -5.82 -32.93 -11.86
CA HIS A 37 -5.55 -31.55 -12.26
C HIS A 37 -6.21 -30.54 -11.31
N LEU A 38 -7.36 -30.87 -10.72
CA LEU A 38 -7.99 -30.07 -9.68
C LEU A 38 -7.14 -30.05 -8.40
N ALA A 39 -6.57 -31.19 -8.01
CA ALA A 39 -5.61 -31.25 -6.89
C ALA A 39 -4.35 -30.40 -7.17
N GLU A 40 -3.77 -30.51 -8.38
CA GLU A 40 -2.63 -29.67 -8.80
C GLU A 40 -2.99 -28.17 -8.83
N ALA A 41 -4.20 -27.83 -9.29
CA ALA A 41 -4.70 -26.47 -9.31
C ALA A 41 -4.89 -25.93 -7.89
N ASN A 42 -5.44 -26.72 -6.97
CA ASN A 42 -5.59 -26.36 -5.57
C ASN A 42 -4.23 -26.22 -4.86
N GLU A 43 -3.24 -27.07 -5.18
CA GLU A 43 -1.87 -26.92 -4.64
C GLU A 43 -1.24 -25.60 -5.07
N LYS A 44 -1.41 -25.23 -6.36
CA LYS A 44 -0.93 -23.94 -6.88
C LYS A 44 -1.72 -22.77 -6.30
N LEU A 45 -3.04 -22.90 -6.20
CA LEU A 45 -3.95 -21.89 -5.67
C LEU A 45 -3.63 -21.59 -4.20
N ALA A 46 -3.37 -22.62 -3.40
CA ALA A 46 -2.93 -22.48 -2.02
C ALA A 46 -1.59 -21.71 -1.90
N LYS A 47 -0.65 -21.92 -2.85
CA LYS A 47 0.62 -21.19 -2.86
C LYS A 47 0.46 -19.69 -3.18
N ILE A 48 -0.55 -19.31 -3.96
CA ILE A 48 -0.80 -17.93 -4.39
C ILE A 48 -1.91 -17.21 -3.61
N THR A 49 -2.67 -17.93 -2.78
CA THR A 49 -3.71 -17.35 -1.87
C THR A 49 -3.44 -17.70 -0.40
N PRO A 50 -2.22 -17.44 0.12
CA PRO A 50 -1.87 -17.82 1.49
C PRO A 50 -2.71 -17.10 2.55
N LEU A 51 -3.26 -15.92 2.23
CA LEU A 51 -4.01 -15.06 3.16
C LEU A 51 -5.38 -15.62 3.58
N PHE A 52 -6.13 -16.17 2.62
CA PHE A 52 -7.52 -16.60 2.83
C PHE A 52 -7.78 -18.04 2.37
N GLY A 53 -6.75 -18.68 1.77
CA GLY A 53 -6.76 -20.06 1.30
C GLY A 53 -7.92 -20.33 0.37
N LEU A 54 -7.77 -20.18 -0.94
CA LEU A 54 -8.84 -20.64 -1.84
C LEU A 54 -8.73 -22.12 -2.13
N ARG A 55 -9.88 -22.77 -2.16
CA ARG A 55 -10.03 -24.13 -2.63
C ARG A 55 -11.17 -24.22 -3.63
N ILE A 56 -10.94 -25.01 -4.67
CA ILE A 56 -11.94 -25.37 -5.65
C ILE A 56 -12.36 -26.82 -5.40
N ASP A 57 -13.64 -27.04 -5.13
CA ASP A 57 -14.24 -28.36 -4.99
C ASP A 57 -15.12 -28.69 -6.19
N GLN A 58 -15.09 -29.94 -6.63
CA GLN A 58 -16.00 -30.44 -7.66
C GLN A 58 -17.29 -30.94 -6.99
N LEU A 59 -18.37 -30.19 -7.11
CA LEU A 59 -19.66 -30.49 -6.48
C LEU A 59 -20.50 -31.46 -7.33
N LYS A 60 -20.41 -31.30 -8.66
CA LYS A 60 -21.16 -32.12 -9.61
C LYS A 60 -20.32 -32.37 -10.86
N TYR A 61 -20.45 -33.56 -11.45
CA TYR A 61 -19.80 -33.90 -12.72
C TYR A 61 -20.59 -34.99 -13.47
N GLU A 62 -21.30 -34.59 -14.51
CA GLU A 62 -22.13 -35.46 -15.34
C GLU A 62 -21.61 -35.46 -16.78
N ARG A 63 -20.94 -36.55 -17.16
CA ARG A 63 -20.41 -36.71 -18.51
C ARG A 63 -21.45 -37.34 -19.44
N SER A 64 -21.64 -36.69 -20.58
CA SER A 64 -22.36 -37.19 -21.75
C SER A 64 -21.40 -37.56 -22.88
N LEU A 65 -21.93 -37.91 -24.05
CA LEU A 65 -21.13 -38.33 -25.20
C LEU A 65 -20.23 -37.22 -25.76
N PHE A 66 -20.78 -36.01 -25.93
CA PHE A 66 -20.07 -34.86 -26.51
C PHE A 66 -19.75 -33.74 -25.52
N SER A 67 -20.31 -33.81 -24.33
CA SER A 67 -20.17 -32.75 -23.34
C SER A 67 -20.16 -33.28 -21.91
N THR A 68 -19.72 -32.46 -20.99
CA THR A 68 -19.83 -32.66 -19.54
C THR A 68 -20.50 -31.43 -18.95
N GLN A 69 -21.45 -31.65 -18.05
CA GLN A 69 -21.94 -30.62 -17.14
C GLN A 69 -21.26 -30.81 -15.80
N ALA A 70 -20.58 -29.79 -15.31
CA ALA A 70 -19.91 -29.81 -14.02
C ALA A 70 -20.32 -28.59 -13.20
N ARG A 71 -20.21 -28.73 -11.89
CA ARG A 71 -20.37 -27.62 -10.95
C ARG A 71 -19.18 -27.60 -10.00
N TYR A 72 -18.56 -26.45 -9.87
CA TYR A 72 -17.42 -26.24 -8.99
C TYR A 72 -17.77 -25.23 -7.91
N GLY A 73 -17.38 -25.50 -6.68
CA GLY A 73 -17.49 -24.57 -5.57
C GLY A 73 -16.14 -23.92 -5.31
N LEU A 74 -16.10 -22.60 -5.26
CA LEU A 74 -14.97 -21.85 -4.74
C LEU A 74 -15.28 -21.50 -3.29
N SER A 75 -14.43 -21.96 -2.38
CA SER A 75 -14.58 -21.72 -0.95
C SER A 75 -13.27 -21.23 -0.35
N PHE A 76 -13.39 -20.50 0.75
CA PHE A 76 -12.28 -20.26 1.66
C PHE A 76 -11.99 -21.54 2.43
N VAL A 77 -10.71 -21.88 2.56
CA VAL A 77 -10.25 -22.96 3.40
C VAL A 77 -10.35 -22.46 4.83
N LYS A 78 -11.38 -22.91 5.54
CA LYS A 78 -11.58 -22.60 6.95
C LYS A 78 -10.36 -23.10 7.72
N SER A 79 -9.55 -22.16 8.19
CA SER A 79 -8.49 -22.40 9.18
C SER A 79 -8.77 -21.56 10.42
N ASP A 80 -8.11 -21.87 11.52
CA ASP A 80 -8.23 -21.11 12.78
C ASP A 80 -7.81 -19.63 12.62
N ASN A 81 -7.16 -19.29 11.49
CA ASN A 81 -6.70 -17.95 11.12
C ASN A 81 -7.55 -17.27 10.03
N THR A 82 -8.78 -17.74 9.76
CA THR A 82 -9.65 -17.08 8.77
C THR A 82 -10.14 -15.75 9.37
N PRO A 83 -9.86 -14.58 8.76
CA PRO A 83 -10.32 -13.29 9.27
C PRO A 83 -11.82 -13.28 9.60
N ASP A 84 -12.15 -12.79 10.79
CA ASP A 84 -13.54 -12.55 11.18
C ASP A 84 -14.19 -11.55 10.21
N GLY A 85 -15.43 -11.86 9.79
CA GLY A 85 -16.16 -11.05 8.82
C GLY A 85 -15.93 -11.40 7.34
N MET A 86 -15.08 -12.38 6.99
CA MET A 86 -15.09 -12.90 5.63
C MET A 86 -16.47 -13.49 5.31
N PRO A 87 -17.06 -13.19 4.13
CA PRO A 87 -18.40 -13.64 3.81
C PRO A 87 -18.44 -15.17 3.83
N ALA A 88 -19.19 -15.70 4.80
CA ALA A 88 -19.40 -17.13 4.93
C ALA A 88 -20.16 -17.61 3.70
N GLY A 89 -19.54 -18.48 2.90
CA GLY A 89 -20.23 -19.03 1.75
C GLY A 89 -19.31 -19.58 0.68
N MET A 90 -19.81 -20.60 0.00
CA MET A 90 -19.23 -21.10 -1.24
C MET A 90 -19.82 -20.32 -2.41
N VAL A 91 -18.98 -19.84 -3.31
CA VAL A 91 -19.42 -19.32 -4.61
C VAL A 91 -19.37 -20.47 -5.61
N GLU A 92 -20.52 -20.83 -6.18
CA GLU A 92 -20.61 -21.93 -7.12
C GLU A 92 -20.49 -21.45 -8.57
N PHE A 93 -19.92 -22.28 -9.44
CA PHE A 93 -19.78 -22.05 -10.87
C PHE A 93 -20.31 -23.25 -11.64
N ASP A 94 -21.24 -23.00 -12.57
CA ASP A 94 -21.69 -23.99 -13.53
C ASP A 94 -20.74 -23.99 -14.74
N ALA A 95 -20.33 -25.18 -15.17
CA ALA A 95 -19.39 -25.39 -16.25
C ALA A 95 -19.93 -26.39 -17.28
N SER A 96 -20.09 -25.93 -18.52
CA SER A 96 -20.43 -26.77 -19.67
C SER A 96 -19.17 -26.97 -20.52
N ILE A 97 -18.70 -28.21 -20.60
CA ILE A 97 -17.48 -28.59 -21.30
C ILE A 97 -17.89 -29.40 -22.52
N GLU A 98 -17.67 -28.90 -23.74
CA GLU A 98 -17.81 -29.65 -24.97
C GLU A 98 -16.47 -30.29 -25.36
N HIS A 99 -16.46 -31.61 -25.52
CA HIS A 99 -15.23 -32.38 -25.76
C HIS A 99 -14.87 -32.42 -27.26
N GLY A 100 -13.58 -32.60 -27.54
CA GLY A 100 -12.99 -32.58 -28.88
C GLY A 100 -13.45 -33.68 -29.84
N PRO A 101 -12.78 -33.86 -31.00
CA PRO A 101 -11.86 -32.92 -31.63
C PRO A 101 -12.56 -31.70 -32.24
N PHE A 102 -13.89 -31.69 -32.36
CA PHE A 102 -14.63 -30.57 -32.95
C PHE A 102 -15.82 -30.16 -32.08
N PRO A 103 -15.58 -29.45 -30.96
CA PRO A 103 -16.64 -28.89 -30.14
C PRO A 103 -17.52 -27.95 -30.98
N LYS A 104 -18.84 -28.09 -30.89
CA LYS A 104 -19.80 -27.32 -31.70
C LYS A 104 -19.61 -25.81 -31.48
N SER A 105 -19.43 -25.40 -30.24
CA SER A 105 -19.22 -24.02 -29.84
C SER A 105 -17.87 -23.46 -30.28
N ALA A 106 -16.83 -24.30 -30.38
CA ALA A 106 -15.55 -23.90 -30.96
C ALA A 106 -15.67 -23.71 -32.48
N LEU A 107 -16.34 -24.64 -33.18
CA LEU A 107 -16.59 -24.54 -34.62
C LEU A 107 -17.39 -23.28 -34.98
N ALA A 108 -18.44 -22.97 -34.20
CA ALA A 108 -19.25 -21.77 -34.39
C ALA A 108 -18.44 -20.46 -34.25
N ARG A 109 -17.33 -20.51 -33.49
CA ARG A 109 -16.37 -19.41 -33.31
C ARG A 109 -15.20 -19.45 -34.30
N GLY A 110 -15.29 -20.28 -35.35
CA GLY A 110 -14.30 -20.36 -36.42
C GLY A 110 -13.10 -21.28 -36.12
N ALA A 111 -13.07 -22.00 -35.00
CA ALA A 111 -12.01 -22.95 -34.70
C ALA A 111 -12.19 -24.26 -35.49
N ILE A 112 -11.73 -24.26 -36.74
CA ILE A 112 -11.84 -25.42 -37.67
C ILE A 112 -10.80 -26.51 -37.43
N ALA A 113 -9.69 -26.20 -36.77
CA ALA A 113 -8.66 -27.18 -36.41
C ALA A 113 -9.10 -27.99 -35.16
N PRO A 114 -8.65 -29.26 -35.00
CA PRO A 114 -8.98 -30.06 -33.82
C PRO A 114 -8.68 -29.36 -32.50
N LYS A 115 -9.67 -29.30 -31.61
CA LYS A 115 -9.58 -28.75 -30.24
C LYS A 115 -9.85 -29.82 -29.20
N LEU A 116 -9.21 -29.69 -28.04
CA LEU A 116 -9.40 -30.58 -26.90
C LEU A 116 -10.79 -30.37 -26.30
N ALA A 117 -11.14 -29.11 -26.03
CA ALA A 117 -12.41 -28.75 -25.45
C ALA A 117 -12.82 -27.30 -25.77
N PHE A 118 -14.12 -27.05 -25.73
CA PHE A 118 -14.68 -25.73 -25.47
C PHE A 118 -15.28 -25.75 -24.06
N VAL A 119 -15.03 -24.72 -23.26
CA VAL A 119 -15.52 -24.60 -21.89
C VAL A 119 -16.29 -23.31 -21.78
N HIS A 120 -17.53 -23.40 -21.32
CA HIS A 120 -18.31 -22.26 -20.85
C HIS A 120 -18.45 -22.38 -19.34
N THR A 121 -18.16 -21.30 -18.61
CA THR A 121 -18.31 -21.21 -17.16
C THR A 121 -19.09 -19.97 -16.80
N GLU A 122 -19.99 -20.08 -15.84
CA GLU A 122 -20.70 -18.93 -15.28
C GLU A 122 -20.90 -19.12 -13.78
N ILE A 123 -20.96 -18.02 -13.03
CA ILE A 123 -21.35 -18.07 -11.63
C ILE A 123 -22.77 -18.64 -11.52
N ALA A 124 -22.97 -19.61 -10.64
CA ALA A 124 -24.26 -20.23 -10.43
C ALA A 124 -25.12 -19.33 -9.53
N LYS A 125 -26.43 -19.27 -9.81
CA LYS A 125 -27.38 -18.53 -8.97
C LYS A 125 -27.65 -19.32 -7.69
N THR A 126 -26.95 -18.96 -6.62
CA THR A 126 -27.12 -19.50 -5.26
C THR A 126 -27.60 -18.39 -4.31
N ASP A 127 -28.07 -18.77 -3.13
CA ASP A 127 -28.50 -17.80 -2.11
C ASP A 127 -27.38 -16.81 -1.75
N ASN A 128 -26.12 -17.29 -1.66
CA ASN A 128 -24.93 -16.46 -1.36
C ASN A 128 -24.68 -15.31 -2.35
N VAL A 129 -25.19 -15.38 -3.59
CA VAL A 129 -24.94 -14.38 -4.64
C VAL A 129 -26.23 -13.86 -5.26
N LYS A 130 -27.38 -14.12 -4.63
CA LYS A 130 -28.70 -13.78 -5.16
C LYS A 130 -28.85 -12.28 -5.45
N GLU A 131 -28.38 -11.43 -4.55
CA GLU A 131 -28.42 -9.98 -4.71
C GLU A 131 -27.64 -9.52 -5.95
N LEU A 132 -26.49 -10.14 -6.23
CA LEU A 132 -25.69 -9.83 -7.41
C LEU A 132 -26.42 -10.18 -8.72
N PHE A 133 -27.19 -11.27 -8.73
CA PHE A 133 -28.09 -11.61 -9.84
C PHE A 133 -29.23 -10.59 -9.98
N GLU A 134 -29.80 -10.10 -8.89
CA GLU A 134 -30.83 -9.06 -8.94
C GLU A 134 -30.26 -7.74 -9.53
N LEU A 135 -29.05 -7.35 -9.13
CA LEU A 135 -28.33 -6.17 -9.67
C LEU A 135 -28.04 -6.28 -11.18
N THR A 136 -27.85 -7.50 -11.67
CA THR A 136 -27.52 -7.81 -13.07
C THR A 136 -28.73 -8.28 -13.88
N LYS A 137 -29.96 -8.11 -13.36
CA LYS A 137 -31.23 -8.49 -14.01
C LYS A 137 -31.27 -9.96 -14.43
N ASP A 138 -30.86 -10.83 -13.51
CA ASP A 138 -30.79 -12.28 -13.64
C ASP A 138 -29.82 -12.79 -14.72
N VAL A 139 -28.94 -11.95 -15.25
CA VAL A 139 -27.81 -12.36 -16.09
C VAL A 139 -26.66 -12.78 -15.19
N ALA A 140 -25.94 -13.86 -15.51
CA ALA A 140 -24.78 -14.29 -14.73
C ALA A 140 -23.76 -13.14 -14.55
N PRO A 141 -23.49 -12.68 -13.31
CA PRO A 141 -22.59 -11.56 -13.04
C PRO A 141 -21.16 -11.75 -13.54
N LEU A 142 -20.69 -12.99 -13.57
CA LEU A 142 -19.38 -13.38 -14.06
C LEU A 142 -19.54 -14.61 -14.95
N SER A 143 -19.00 -14.54 -16.17
CA SER A 143 -19.00 -15.64 -17.14
C SER A 143 -17.69 -15.70 -17.91
N GLY A 144 -17.40 -16.86 -18.50
CA GLY A 144 -16.16 -17.13 -19.22
C GLY A 144 -16.35 -18.18 -20.30
N ASP A 145 -15.71 -17.96 -21.44
CA ASP A 145 -15.59 -18.92 -22.52
C ASP A 145 -14.12 -19.24 -22.75
N ALA A 146 -13.75 -20.50 -22.91
CA ALA A 146 -12.39 -20.92 -23.24
C ALA A 146 -12.36 -21.98 -24.34
N VAL A 147 -11.44 -21.85 -25.29
CA VAL A 147 -11.14 -22.88 -26.30
C VAL A 147 -9.75 -23.43 -26.01
N VAL A 148 -9.67 -24.73 -25.73
CA VAL A 148 -8.42 -25.41 -25.36
C VAL A 148 -7.97 -26.32 -26.49
N SER A 149 -6.72 -26.21 -26.89
CA SER A 149 -6.10 -27.10 -27.89
C SER A 149 -5.43 -28.31 -27.24
N TYR A 150 -5.12 -29.34 -28.05
CA TYR A 150 -4.40 -30.52 -27.57
C TYR A 150 -2.95 -30.24 -27.12
N SER A 151 -2.32 -29.15 -27.56
CA SER A 151 -0.99 -28.75 -27.05
C SER A 151 -1.05 -28.16 -25.65
N GLY A 152 -2.24 -27.76 -25.18
CA GLY A 152 -2.42 -26.99 -23.95
C GLY A 152 -2.41 -25.47 -24.17
N PHE A 153 -2.41 -24.99 -25.42
CA PHE A 153 -2.71 -23.59 -25.72
C PHE A 153 -4.21 -23.32 -25.58
N ALA A 154 -4.58 -22.26 -24.87
CA ALA A 154 -5.97 -21.86 -24.66
C ALA A 154 -6.18 -20.38 -25.04
N THR A 155 -7.36 -20.07 -25.55
CA THR A 155 -7.86 -18.70 -25.72
C THR A 155 -9.13 -18.53 -24.89
N SER A 156 -9.27 -17.42 -24.19
CA SER A 156 -10.41 -17.18 -23.31
C SER A 156 -11.00 -15.78 -23.46
N THR A 157 -12.30 -15.68 -23.18
CA THR A 157 -13.01 -14.41 -22.99
C THR A 157 -13.82 -14.49 -21.70
N THR A 158 -13.50 -13.65 -20.73
CA THR A 158 -14.23 -13.49 -19.47
C THR A 158 -15.03 -12.20 -19.50
N ARG A 159 -16.23 -12.20 -18.93
CA ARG A 159 -17.12 -11.04 -18.89
C ARG A 159 -17.67 -10.84 -17.48
N ILE A 160 -17.63 -9.59 -17.04
CA ILE A 160 -18.36 -9.10 -15.87
C ILE A 160 -19.57 -8.34 -16.40
N ALA A 161 -20.77 -8.71 -15.95
CA ALA A 161 -22.00 -8.12 -16.42
C ALA A 161 -22.11 -6.63 -16.03
N PRO A 162 -22.75 -5.79 -16.86
CA PRO A 162 -23.02 -4.40 -16.51
C PRO A 162 -24.01 -4.32 -15.35
N VAL A 163 -23.85 -3.30 -14.52
CA VAL A 163 -24.73 -3.01 -13.38
C VAL A 163 -25.20 -1.57 -13.50
N LYS A 164 -26.51 -1.36 -13.47
CA LYS A 164 -27.10 -0.03 -13.47
C LYS A 164 -28.21 0.03 -12.45
N VAL A 165 -27.94 0.70 -11.34
CA VAL A 165 -28.82 0.74 -10.17
C VAL A 165 -28.96 2.14 -9.65
N ALA A 166 -30.15 2.42 -9.12
CA ALA A 166 -30.43 3.65 -8.39
C ALA A 166 -31.14 3.28 -7.09
N HIS A 167 -30.64 3.80 -5.98
CA HIS A 167 -31.20 3.57 -4.65
C HIS A 167 -31.12 4.86 -3.83
N GLU A 168 -32.26 5.28 -3.27
CA GLU A 168 -32.35 6.49 -2.41
C GLU A 168 -31.75 7.76 -3.04
N GLY A 169 -31.86 7.90 -4.36
CA GLY A 169 -31.33 9.05 -5.10
C GLY A 169 -29.83 8.98 -5.41
N ASN A 170 -29.13 7.94 -4.95
CA ASN A 170 -27.78 7.59 -5.38
C ASN A 170 -27.85 6.62 -6.58
N ALA A 171 -26.88 6.67 -7.48
CA ALA A 171 -26.84 5.81 -8.65
C ALA A 171 -25.43 5.28 -8.94
N VAL A 172 -25.36 4.05 -9.44
CA VAL A 172 -24.15 3.44 -9.97
C VAL A 172 -24.44 2.96 -11.39
N ASP A 173 -23.57 3.34 -12.33
CA ASP A 173 -23.60 2.88 -13.72
C ASP A 173 -22.23 2.30 -14.09
N PHE A 174 -22.16 0.98 -14.13
CA PHE A 174 -21.00 0.19 -14.50
C PHE A 174 -21.27 -0.50 -15.83
N SER A 175 -20.45 -0.17 -16.84
CA SER A 175 -20.57 -0.70 -18.20
C SER A 175 -20.30 -2.21 -18.36
N GLY A 176 -19.86 -2.89 -17.29
CA GLY A 176 -19.31 -4.23 -17.36
C GLY A 176 -17.82 -4.21 -17.71
N MET A 177 -17.23 -5.39 -17.81
CA MET A 177 -15.82 -5.55 -18.17
C MET A 177 -15.65 -6.79 -19.02
N THR A 178 -14.84 -6.71 -20.08
CA THR A 178 -14.46 -7.87 -20.89
C THR A 178 -12.96 -8.09 -20.81
N VAL A 179 -12.54 -9.32 -20.58
CA VAL A 179 -11.14 -9.73 -20.55
C VAL A 179 -10.91 -10.81 -21.61
N ASN A 180 -10.09 -10.53 -22.60
CA ASN A 180 -9.65 -11.52 -23.58
C ASN A 180 -8.25 -11.98 -23.25
N GLY A 181 -7.95 -13.27 -23.33
CA GLY A 181 -6.63 -13.77 -22.98
C GLY A 181 -6.21 -15.04 -23.70
N THR A 182 -4.94 -15.35 -23.55
CA THR A 182 -4.35 -16.61 -24.01
C THR A 182 -3.48 -17.21 -22.92
N PHE A 183 -3.36 -18.54 -22.94
CA PHE A 183 -2.48 -19.30 -22.06
C PHE A 183 -1.70 -20.32 -22.89
N ASP A 184 -0.38 -20.34 -22.75
CA ASP A 184 0.49 -21.38 -23.29
C ASP A 184 1.06 -22.22 -22.16
N ARG A 185 0.64 -23.49 -22.08
CA ARG A 185 1.11 -24.41 -21.04
C ARG A 185 2.62 -24.67 -21.07
N SER A 186 3.24 -24.70 -22.25
CA SER A 186 4.65 -25.05 -22.41
C SER A 186 5.58 -23.93 -21.97
N LEU A 187 5.20 -22.69 -22.27
CA LEU A 187 5.93 -21.49 -21.86
C LEU A 187 5.47 -20.95 -20.50
N GLN A 188 4.37 -21.50 -19.97
CA GLN A 188 3.61 -20.93 -18.86
C GLN A 188 3.34 -19.45 -19.10
N ALA A 189 2.98 -19.11 -20.34
CA ALA A 189 2.80 -17.75 -20.80
C ALA A 189 1.33 -17.34 -20.77
N VAL A 190 1.07 -16.10 -20.40
CA VAL A 190 -0.26 -15.50 -20.32
C VAL A 190 -0.25 -14.19 -21.09
N THR A 191 -1.23 -14.00 -21.97
CA THR A 191 -1.58 -12.66 -22.46
C THR A 191 -2.99 -12.32 -22.01
N ALA A 192 -3.25 -11.08 -21.60
CA ALA A 192 -4.60 -10.62 -21.31
C ALA A 192 -4.78 -9.17 -21.79
N HIS A 193 -5.96 -8.87 -22.30
CA HIS A 193 -6.44 -7.53 -22.60
C HIS A 193 -7.82 -7.36 -21.98
N ALA A 194 -7.92 -6.47 -21.00
CA ALA A 194 -9.16 -6.12 -20.32
C ALA A 194 -9.64 -4.73 -20.74
N LEU A 195 -10.95 -4.57 -20.82
CA LEU A 195 -11.62 -3.32 -21.16
C LEU A 195 -12.86 -3.11 -20.29
N MET A 196 -12.97 -1.93 -19.70
CA MET A 196 -14.18 -1.38 -19.08
C MET A 196 -14.40 0.04 -19.64
N GLU A 197 -15.59 0.29 -20.20
CA GLU A 197 -15.88 1.56 -20.88
C GLU A 197 -16.12 2.70 -19.89
N THR A 198 -16.98 2.48 -18.90
CA THR A 198 -17.37 3.49 -17.91
C THR A 198 -17.70 2.85 -16.57
N LEU A 199 -17.31 3.53 -15.49
CA LEU A 199 -17.83 3.39 -14.14
C LEU A 199 -18.23 4.79 -13.65
N SER A 200 -19.49 4.98 -13.30
CA SER A 200 -20.01 6.24 -12.77
C SER A 200 -20.74 6.00 -11.45
N VAL A 201 -20.49 6.87 -10.49
CA VAL A 201 -21.17 6.91 -9.20
C VAL A 201 -21.73 8.33 -9.03
N ASP A 202 -23.04 8.44 -8.89
CA ASP A 202 -23.73 9.67 -8.50
C ASP A 202 -24.25 9.49 -7.08
N GLY A 203 -23.47 9.93 -6.10
CA GLY A 203 -23.77 9.90 -4.67
C GLY A 203 -24.27 11.25 -4.14
N ALA A 204 -24.84 12.12 -4.98
CA ALA A 204 -25.18 13.50 -4.60
C ALA A 204 -26.32 13.63 -3.57
N LYS A 205 -26.95 12.52 -3.17
CA LYS A 205 -27.95 12.47 -2.10
C LYS A 205 -27.47 11.76 -0.83
N SER A 206 -26.20 11.34 -0.79
CA SER A 206 -25.57 10.78 0.39
C SER A 206 -25.15 11.86 1.40
N ASN A 207 -24.75 11.45 2.62
CA ASN A 207 -24.28 12.37 3.66
C ASN A 207 -22.97 13.09 3.30
N ASP A 208 -22.15 12.54 2.38
CA ASP A 208 -20.98 13.20 1.79
C ASP A 208 -21.14 13.21 0.25
N PRO A 209 -21.85 14.21 -0.32
CA PRO A 209 -22.14 14.27 -1.74
C PRO A 209 -20.89 14.16 -2.61
N ILE A 210 -20.87 13.11 -3.44
CA ILE A 210 -19.77 12.86 -4.38
C ILE A 210 -20.32 12.40 -5.73
N LYS A 211 -19.71 12.89 -6.81
CA LYS A 211 -19.87 12.33 -8.15
C LYS A 211 -18.51 11.88 -8.65
N MET A 212 -18.45 10.67 -9.16
CA MET A 212 -17.23 10.11 -9.74
C MET A 212 -17.55 9.51 -11.09
N THR A 213 -16.67 9.70 -12.07
CA THR A 213 -16.72 8.98 -13.35
C THR A 213 -15.31 8.58 -13.75
N MET A 214 -15.15 7.30 -14.09
CA MET A 214 -13.95 6.73 -14.68
C MET A 214 -14.29 6.19 -16.06
N SER A 215 -13.59 6.66 -17.08
CA SER A 215 -13.81 6.27 -18.48
C SER A 215 -12.59 5.58 -19.08
N GLY A 216 -12.83 4.51 -19.82
CA GLY A 216 -11.86 3.81 -20.64
C GLY A 216 -10.72 3.20 -19.84
N LEU A 217 -11.03 2.30 -18.92
CA LEU A 217 -10.03 1.47 -18.24
C LEU A 217 -9.63 0.32 -19.17
N THR A 218 -8.33 0.21 -19.40
CA THR A 218 -7.71 -0.92 -20.11
C THR A 218 -6.60 -1.52 -19.27
N MET A 219 -6.48 -2.84 -19.31
CA MET A 219 -5.35 -3.55 -18.71
C MET A 219 -4.77 -4.52 -19.74
N ASP A 220 -3.46 -4.46 -19.95
CA ASP A 220 -2.73 -5.36 -20.83
C ASP A 220 -1.71 -6.13 -20.01
N VAL A 221 -1.64 -7.44 -20.18
CA VAL A 221 -0.63 -8.30 -19.56
C VAL A 221 -0.03 -9.18 -20.64
N ASN A 222 1.29 -9.30 -20.65
CA ASN A 222 2.03 -10.27 -21.43
C ASN A 222 3.16 -10.81 -20.57
N SER A 223 3.02 -12.05 -20.11
CA SER A 223 3.90 -12.63 -19.11
C SER A 223 4.27 -14.07 -19.48
N ARG A 224 5.43 -14.54 -19.03
CA ARG A 224 5.88 -15.94 -19.15
C ARG A 224 6.73 -16.33 -17.96
N MET A 225 6.91 -17.64 -17.77
CA MET A 225 7.88 -18.12 -16.79
C MET A 225 9.32 -17.82 -17.26
N GLY A 226 10.09 -17.18 -16.39
CA GLY A 226 11.51 -16.87 -16.58
C GLY A 226 12.45 -18.00 -16.15
N LYS A 227 13.72 -17.86 -16.50
CA LYS A 227 14.81 -18.80 -16.21
C LYS A 227 15.03 -18.99 -14.71
N PHE A 228 14.79 -17.94 -13.91
CA PHE A 228 14.93 -17.99 -12.45
C PHE A 228 13.68 -18.53 -11.73
N GLY A 229 12.67 -19.01 -12.47
CA GLY A 229 11.41 -19.49 -11.88
C GLY A 229 10.50 -18.37 -11.37
N LEU A 230 10.67 -17.15 -11.91
CA LEU A 230 9.85 -15.97 -11.66
C LEU A 230 9.11 -15.59 -12.94
N SER A 231 7.91 -15.02 -12.80
CA SER A 231 7.16 -14.52 -13.95
C SER A 231 7.79 -13.23 -14.47
N ILE A 232 8.08 -13.16 -15.78
CA ILE A 232 8.65 -11.99 -16.45
C ILE A 232 7.77 -11.53 -17.62
N GLY A 233 7.84 -10.24 -17.98
CA GLY A 233 7.05 -9.66 -19.05
C GLY A 233 6.55 -8.25 -18.73
N ASP A 234 5.51 -7.82 -19.45
CA ASP A 234 4.98 -6.45 -19.40
C ASP A 234 3.52 -6.44 -18.91
N SER A 235 3.19 -5.50 -18.05
CA SER A 235 1.84 -5.23 -17.57
C SER A 235 1.53 -3.75 -17.66
N ASN A 236 0.41 -3.35 -18.23
CA ASN A 236 0.01 -1.95 -18.37
C ASN A 236 -1.44 -1.74 -17.91
N ILE A 237 -1.70 -0.63 -17.24
CA ILE A 237 -3.03 -0.14 -16.90
C ILE A 237 -3.14 1.27 -17.48
N LYS A 238 -4.22 1.55 -18.20
CA LYS A 238 -4.52 2.89 -18.70
C LYS A 238 -5.96 3.25 -18.41
N ILE A 239 -6.18 4.49 -17.97
CA ILE A 239 -7.48 5.09 -17.76
C ILE A 239 -7.53 6.36 -18.59
N LYS A 240 -8.52 6.48 -19.49
CA LYS A 240 -8.62 7.64 -20.37
C LYS A 240 -8.97 8.92 -19.62
N ARG A 241 -9.87 8.83 -18.64
CA ARG A 241 -10.33 9.98 -17.87
C ARG A 241 -10.90 9.59 -16.52
N ILE A 242 -10.59 10.36 -15.49
CA ILE A 242 -11.22 10.32 -14.17
C ILE A 242 -11.75 11.72 -13.88
N ASP A 243 -13.01 11.84 -13.52
CA ASP A 243 -13.63 13.06 -13.02
C ASP A 243 -14.19 12.80 -11.62
N VAL A 244 -13.91 13.69 -10.68
CA VAL A 244 -14.45 13.67 -9.32
C VAL A 244 -14.99 15.05 -9.00
N THR A 245 -16.22 15.12 -8.50
CA THR A 245 -16.84 16.36 -8.01
C THR A 245 -17.39 16.11 -6.62
N LYS A 246 -17.04 16.98 -5.67
CA LYS A 246 -17.69 17.10 -4.36
C LYS A 246 -18.44 18.43 -4.32
N PRO A 247 -19.77 18.42 -4.57
CA PRO A 247 -20.56 19.64 -4.64
C PRO A 247 -20.49 20.51 -3.38
N ASP A 248 -20.48 19.89 -2.20
CA ASP A 248 -20.52 20.61 -0.92
C ASP A 248 -19.20 21.30 -0.58
N ALA A 249 -18.09 20.82 -1.15
CA ALA A 249 -16.76 21.40 -0.95
C ALA A 249 -16.30 22.29 -2.12
N ASP A 250 -17.14 22.44 -3.16
CA ASP A 250 -16.78 23.07 -4.44
C ASP A 250 -15.44 22.54 -5.00
N VAL A 251 -15.23 21.22 -4.90
CA VAL A 251 -14.04 20.54 -5.41
C VAL A 251 -14.40 19.78 -6.69
N LYS A 252 -13.66 20.06 -7.76
CA LYS A 252 -13.73 19.38 -9.05
C LYS A 252 -12.31 19.01 -9.49
N VAL A 253 -12.06 17.72 -9.63
CA VAL A 253 -10.81 17.16 -10.11
C VAL A 253 -11.07 16.44 -11.42
N SER A 254 -10.26 16.71 -12.45
CA SER A 254 -10.20 15.88 -13.64
C SER A 254 -8.77 15.46 -13.94
N LEU A 255 -8.60 14.19 -14.31
CA LEU A 255 -7.33 13.59 -14.68
C LEU A 255 -7.52 12.87 -16.01
N ASP A 256 -6.81 13.32 -17.04
CA ASP A 256 -6.81 12.66 -18.35
C ASP A 256 -5.62 11.68 -18.46
N ASN A 257 -5.79 10.63 -19.26
CA ASN A 257 -4.74 9.69 -19.70
C ASN A 257 -3.79 9.21 -18.59
N LEU A 258 -4.33 8.69 -17.49
CA LEU A 258 -3.52 8.00 -16.47
C LEU A 258 -2.99 6.68 -17.05
N GLY A 259 -1.69 6.47 -16.95
CA GLY A 259 -0.98 5.28 -17.41
C GLY A 259 -0.02 4.77 -16.35
N TYR A 260 -0.06 3.45 -16.12
CA TYR A 260 0.90 2.73 -15.30
C TYR A 260 1.41 1.52 -16.09
N GLY A 261 2.71 1.31 -16.14
CA GLY A 261 3.33 0.20 -16.85
C GLY A 261 4.44 -0.42 -16.01
N VAL A 262 4.54 -1.74 -16.01
CA VAL A 262 5.63 -2.50 -15.40
C VAL A 262 6.25 -3.38 -16.47
N LYS A 263 7.57 -3.39 -16.55
CA LYS A 263 8.34 -4.33 -17.36
C LYS A 263 9.32 -5.07 -16.47
N LEU A 264 9.25 -6.39 -16.52
CA LEU A 264 10.20 -7.29 -15.87
C LEU A 264 10.96 -8.05 -16.96
N GLY A 265 12.27 -7.88 -16.99
CA GLY A 265 13.16 -8.56 -17.92
C GLY A 265 14.23 -9.35 -17.17
N GLU A 266 14.78 -10.37 -17.83
CA GLU A 266 15.90 -11.15 -17.30
C GLU A 266 16.94 -11.39 -18.39
N ASP A 267 18.20 -11.55 -17.99
CA ASP A 267 19.26 -12.10 -18.83
C ASP A 267 19.70 -13.49 -18.33
N ASP A 268 20.98 -13.84 -18.38
CA ASP A 268 21.49 -15.12 -17.87
C ASP A 268 21.83 -15.09 -16.37
N LYS A 269 22.01 -13.90 -15.78
CA LYS A 269 22.45 -13.71 -14.40
C LYS A 269 21.58 -12.73 -13.62
N THR A 270 20.93 -11.78 -14.30
CA THR A 270 20.26 -10.66 -13.65
C THR A 270 18.81 -10.50 -14.08
N ILE A 271 18.06 -9.83 -13.21
CA ILE A 271 16.69 -9.36 -13.41
C ILE A 271 16.70 -7.83 -13.41
N ASN A 272 15.88 -7.26 -14.29
CA ASN A 272 15.66 -5.83 -14.42
C ASN A 272 14.16 -5.55 -14.29
N ALA A 273 13.80 -4.48 -13.57
CA ALA A 273 12.44 -4.01 -13.40
C ALA A 273 12.34 -2.54 -13.79
N GLU A 274 11.31 -2.17 -14.54
CA GLU A 274 10.98 -0.80 -14.90
C GLU A 274 9.51 -0.55 -14.58
N ALA A 275 9.22 0.49 -13.80
CA ALA A 275 7.87 1.00 -13.55
C ALA A 275 7.74 2.39 -14.16
N THR A 276 6.73 2.57 -15.01
CA THR A 276 6.43 3.82 -15.71
C THR A 276 5.09 4.35 -15.22
N TYR A 277 5.05 5.61 -14.82
CA TYR A 277 3.87 6.35 -14.42
C TYR A 277 3.71 7.54 -15.36
N GLN A 278 2.51 7.76 -15.86
CA GLN A 278 2.21 8.85 -16.79
C GLN A 278 0.82 9.39 -16.48
N THR A 279 0.66 10.70 -16.56
CA THR A 279 -0.65 11.34 -16.57
C THR A 279 -0.73 12.25 -17.79
N GLY A 280 -1.93 12.42 -18.33
CA GLY A 280 -2.27 13.60 -19.10
C GLY A 280 -2.54 14.79 -18.18
N ASP A 281 -3.38 15.69 -18.65
CA ASP A 281 -3.70 16.92 -17.94
C ASP A 281 -4.46 16.63 -16.63
N ILE A 282 -3.98 17.27 -15.56
CA ILE A 282 -4.57 17.30 -14.24
C ILE A 282 -5.18 18.68 -14.05
N THR A 283 -6.44 18.74 -13.68
CA THR A 283 -7.15 20.00 -13.41
C THR A 283 -7.83 19.93 -12.06
N LEU A 284 -7.67 20.98 -11.26
CA LEU A 284 -8.33 21.17 -9.96
C LEU A 284 -9.08 22.50 -9.99
N ASN A 285 -10.40 22.49 -9.82
CA ASN A 285 -11.24 23.71 -9.82
C ASN A 285 -10.92 24.63 -11.01
N ASP A 286 -10.83 24.03 -12.19
CA ASP A 286 -10.45 24.66 -13.46
C ASP A 286 -9.00 25.22 -13.53
N VAL A 287 -8.18 25.08 -12.48
CA VAL A 287 -6.72 25.33 -12.54
C VAL A 287 -6.05 24.16 -13.23
N ALA A 288 -5.39 24.41 -14.36
CA ALA A 288 -4.63 23.39 -15.08
C ALA A 288 -3.29 23.17 -14.37
N LEU A 289 -3.20 22.08 -13.61
CA LEU A 289 -1.97 21.68 -12.91
C LEU A 289 -0.96 21.05 -13.88
N GLY A 290 -1.32 20.79 -15.13
CA GLY A 290 -0.40 20.22 -16.13
C GLY A 290 -0.37 18.69 -16.06
N ASN A 291 0.74 18.08 -16.48
CA ASN A 291 0.90 16.63 -16.56
C ASN A 291 2.19 16.14 -15.90
N GLY A 292 2.21 14.87 -15.54
CA GLY A 292 3.33 14.23 -14.85
C GLY A 292 3.78 12.95 -15.52
N GLN A 293 5.07 12.64 -15.39
CA GLN A 293 5.61 11.32 -15.73
C GLN A 293 6.70 10.93 -14.73
N ALA A 294 6.86 9.64 -14.49
CA ALA A 294 7.97 9.10 -13.71
C ALA A 294 8.37 7.74 -14.28
N VAL A 295 9.67 7.48 -14.42
CA VAL A 295 10.19 6.14 -14.76
C VAL A 295 11.15 5.71 -13.66
N VAL A 296 10.80 4.66 -12.95
CA VAL A 296 11.61 4.04 -11.90
C VAL A 296 12.21 2.75 -12.46
N LYS A 297 13.53 2.58 -12.35
CA LYS A 297 14.24 1.41 -12.86
C LYS A 297 15.07 0.79 -11.75
N LEU A 298 14.99 -0.53 -11.63
CA LEU A 298 15.93 -1.38 -10.93
C LEU A 298 16.62 -2.25 -11.97
N ALA A 299 17.94 -2.28 -11.98
CA ALA A 299 18.68 -3.08 -12.94
C ALA A 299 19.80 -3.87 -12.26
N LYS A 300 20.23 -4.94 -12.95
CA LYS A 300 21.31 -5.83 -12.52
C LYS A 300 21.07 -6.48 -11.16
N LEU A 301 19.81 -6.80 -10.83
CA LEU A 301 19.50 -7.57 -9.63
C LEU A 301 19.93 -9.02 -9.85
N ASP A 302 20.72 -9.63 -8.96
CA ASP A 302 21.09 -11.04 -9.10
C ASP A 302 19.84 -11.93 -9.10
N GLY A 303 19.62 -12.69 -10.18
CA GLY A 303 18.36 -13.42 -10.38
C GLY A 303 18.15 -14.56 -9.37
N GLY A 304 19.23 -15.19 -8.91
CA GLY A 304 19.17 -16.22 -7.88
C GLY A 304 18.81 -15.63 -6.52
N ALA A 305 19.41 -14.50 -6.16
CA ALA A 305 19.10 -13.78 -4.93
C ALA A 305 17.66 -13.23 -4.93
N VAL A 306 17.17 -12.67 -6.03
CA VAL A 306 15.76 -12.22 -6.15
C VAL A 306 14.79 -13.37 -5.96
N LYS A 307 15.07 -14.55 -6.53
CA LYS A 307 14.24 -15.75 -6.33
C LYS A 307 14.21 -16.16 -4.85
N GLN A 308 15.36 -16.18 -4.19
CA GLN A 308 15.46 -16.52 -2.76
C GLN A 308 14.69 -15.52 -1.89
N LEU A 309 14.86 -14.21 -2.13
CA LEU A 309 14.11 -13.17 -1.42
C LEU A 309 12.61 -13.32 -1.62
N SER A 310 12.17 -13.60 -2.85
CA SER A 310 10.75 -13.85 -3.13
C SER A 310 10.22 -15.06 -2.36
N ASP A 311 10.98 -16.15 -2.29
CA ASP A 311 10.60 -17.34 -1.54
C ASP A 311 10.53 -17.07 -0.03
N THR A 312 11.53 -16.38 0.52
CA THR A 312 11.60 -15.97 1.93
C THR A 312 10.44 -15.04 2.29
N TYR A 313 10.17 -14.01 1.49
CA TYR A 313 9.03 -13.10 1.69
C TYR A 313 7.71 -13.88 1.70
N ASN A 314 7.50 -14.76 0.72
CA ASN A 314 6.29 -15.58 0.66
C ASN A 314 6.17 -16.52 1.87
N GLN A 315 7.29 -16.99 2.43
CA GLN A 315 7.30 -17.81 3.64
C GLN A 315 6.96 -17.00 4.89
N ILE A 316 7.55 -15.82 5.06
CA ILE A 316 7.28 -14.90 6.16
C ILE A 316 5.80 -14.51 6.15
N VAL A 317 5.28 -14.06 5.01
CA VAL A 317 3.86 -13.72 4.86
C VAL A 317 2.99 -14.92 5.23
N ARG A 318 3.33 -16.13 4.80
CA ARG A 318 2.60 -17.34 5.22
C ARG A 318 2.64 -17.56 6.74
N GLN A 319 3.78 -17.36 7.39
CA GLN A 319 3.94 -17.59 8.83
C GLN A 319 3.20 -16.54 9.66
N TYR A 320 3.37 -15.26 9.33
CA TYR A 320 2.64 -14.15 9.95
C TYR A 320 1.13 -14.36 9.86
N MET A 321 0.66 -14.77 8.68
CA MET A 321 -0.76 -14.93 8.43
C MET A 321 -1.35 -16.23 9.01
N MET A 322 -0.52 -17.19 9.43
CA MET A 322 -0.96 -18.38 10.16
C MET A 322 -1.01 -18.15 11.69
N GLY A 323 -0.94 -16.90 12.15
CA GLY A 323 -0.88 -16.57 13.59
C GLY A 323 0.38 -17.12 14.26
N ALA A 324 1.41 -17.47 13.47
CA ALA A 324 2.63 -18.10 13.98
C ALA A 324 3.74 -17.09 14.32
N SER A 325 3.42 -15.79 14.32
CA SER A 325 4.30 -14.72 14.78
C SER A 325 3.50 -13.54 15.33
N ASP A 326 3.25 -13.53 16.63
CA ASP A 326 2.85 -12.33 17.38
C ASP A 326 4.06 -11.40 17.63
N GLU A 327 5.28 -11.91 17.43
CA GLU A 327 6.55 -11.20 17.64
C GLU A 327 7.29 -11.02 16.31
N GLY A 328 6.99 -9.94 15.57
CA GLY A 328 7.84 -9.44 14.48
C GLY A 328 8.43 -10.49 13.50
N LEU A 329 9.60 -10.19 12.95
CA LEU A 329 10.42 -11.16 12.22
C LEU A 329 11.31 -11.88 13.25
N LYS A 330 11.40 -13.20 13.17
CA LYS A 330 12.39 -13.95 13.96
C LYS A 330 13.80 -13.59 13.50
N ASP A 331 14.78 -13.64 14.40
CA ASP A 331 16.18 -13.34 14.09
C ASP A 331 16.68 -14.13 12.88
N GLU A 332 16.33 -15.42 12.76
CA GLU A 332 16.76 -16.21 11.61
C GLU A 332 16.09 -15.79 10.29
N GLN A 333 14.86 -15.25 10.34
CA GLN A 333 14.19 -14.70 9.17
C GLN A 333 14.78 -13.36 8.77
N PHE A 334 15.11 -12.52 9.74
CA PHE A 334 15.80 -11.25 9.53
C PHE A 334 17.20 -11.49 8.96
N ASP A 335 17.98 -12.41 9.53
CA ASP A 335 19.28 -12.83 9.02
C ASP A 335 19.20 -13.38 7.60
N ALA A 336 18.19 -14.21 7.30
CA ALA A 336 17.98 -14.72 5.95
C ALA A 336 17.66 -13.60 4.94
N LEU A 337 16.85 -12.60 5.33
CA LEU A 337 16.60 -11.43 4.50
C LEU A 337 17.89 -10.63 4.29
N LEU A 338 18.69 -10.44 5.34
CA LEU A 338 19.92 -9.66 5.30
C LEU A 338 21.00 -10.33 4.44
N ASP A 339 21.21 -11.64 4.60
CA ASP A 339 22.13 -12.44 3.77
C ASP A 339 21.72 -12.40 2.29
N ASN A 340 20.42 -12.58 2.01
CA ASN A 340 19.93 -12.53 0.64
C ASN A 340 19.97 -11.12 0.04
N ALA A 341 19.75 -10.07 0.84
CA ALA A 341 19.95 -8.69 0.43
C ALA A 341 21.43 -8.40 0.11
N GLY A 342 22.37 -8.93 0.92
CA GLY A 342 23.81 -8.87 0.64
C GLY A 342 24.17 -9.54 -0.69
N LYS A 343 23.55 -10.68 -1.02
CA LYS A 343 23.77 -11.37 -2.31
C LYS A 343 23.30 -10.56 -3.52
N LEU A 344 22.31 -9.67 -3.38
CA LEU A 344 21.90 -8.78 -4.48
C LEU A 344 23.07 -7.91 -4.96
N LEU A 345 23.99 -7.53 -4.06
CA LEU A 345 25.17 -6.72 -4.39
C LEU A 345 26.12 -7.42 -5.37
N ASN A 346 26.06 -8.75 -5.51
CA ASN A 346 26.85 -9.49 -6.51
C ASN A 346 26.52 -9.08 -7.96
N GLY A 347 25.31 -8.56 -8.19
CA GLY A 347 24.89 -8.02 -9.48
C GLY A 347 25.40 -6.60 -9.76
N ASN A 348 25.95 -5.90 -8.76
CA ASN A 348 26.16 -4.45 -8.76
C ASN A 348 24.88 -3.69 -9.17
N PRO A 349 23.82 -3.82 -8.34
CA PRO A 349 22.51 -3.34 -8.70
C PRO A 349 22.49 -1.81 -8.81
N SER A 350 21.63 -1.32 -9.69
CA SER A 350 21.43 0.11 -9.88
C SER A 350 19.95 0.46 -9.75
N PHE A 351 19.65 1.52 -9.02
CA PHE A 351 18.33 2.13 -8.93
C PHE A 351 18.36 3.50 -9.61
N SER A 352 17.34 3.83 -10.41
CA SER A 352 17.25 5.15 -11.01
C SER A 352 15.82 5.63 -11.19
N ILE A 353 15.67 6.94 -11.21
CA ILE A 353 14.47 7.70 -11.53
C ILE A 353 14.82 8.61 -12.71
N ASP A 354 14.21 8.40 -13.87
CA ASP A 354 14.62 9.04 -15.13
C ASP A 354 13.45 9.49 -16.02
N PRO A 355 13.07 10.78 -15.96
CA PRO A 355 12.95 11.61 -14.75
C PRO A 355 11.56 11.45 -14.10
N ILE A 356 11.41 11.87 -12.85
CA ILE A 356 10.11 12.42 -12.39
C ILE A 356 10.01 13.81 -13.01
N SER A 357 9.00 14.06 -13.81
CA SER A 357 8.75 15.33 -14.48
C SER A 357 7.34 15.80 -14.21
N TRP A 358 7.21 17.10 -13.96
CA TRP A 358 5.95 17.82 -13.85
C TRP A 358 5.99 19.02 -14.79
N LYS A 359 5.06 19.05 -15.75
CA LYS A 359 5.06 20.00 -16.85
C LYS A 359 3.75 20.74 -16.95
N THR A 360 3.81 22.06 -17.08
CA THR A 360 2.69 22.93 -17.44
C THR A 360 2.96 23.64 -18.76
N ALA A 361 2.03 24.49 -19.21
CA ALA A 361 2.26 25.37 -20.35
C ALA A 361 3.38 26.39 -20.13
N LYS A 362 3.82 26.62 -18.89
CA LYS A 362 4.82 27.63 -18.51
C LYS A 362 6.20 27.07 -18.22
N GLY A 363 6.36 25.76 -18.15
CA GLY A 363 7.66 25.15 -17.90
C GLY A 363 7.56 23.71 -17.42
N GLU A 364 8.72 23.14 -17.11
CA GLU A 364 8.87 21.77 -16.65
C GLU A 364 9.84 21.72 -15.48
N SER A 365 9.38 21.16 -14.37
CA SER A 365 10.24 20.80 -13.24
C SER A 365 10.52 19.31 -13.27
N LYS A 366 11.75 18.91 -12.96
CA LYS A 366 12.16 17.52 -13.04
C LYS A 366 13.18 17.12 -11.99
N LEU A 367 13.08 15.87 -11.54
CA LEU A 367 14.03 15.21 -10.67
C LEU A 367 14.57 13.96 -11.40
N THR A 368 15.88 13.88 -11.55
CA THR A 368 16.57 12.64 -11.89
C THR A 368 17.35 12.15 -10.68
N PHE A 369 17.34 10.85 -10.45
CA PHE A 369 18.10 10.20 -9.38
C PHE A 369 18.73 8.92 -9.93
N ALA A 370 19.96 8.63 -9.56
CA ALA A 370 20.62 7.35 -9.81
C ALA A 370 21.44 6.96 -8.58
N LEU A 371 21.35 5.69 -8.21
CA LEU A 371 22.13 5.05 -7.16
C LEU A 371 22.73 3.78 -7.76
N ASP A 372 24.05 3.72 -7.82
CA ASP A 372 24.79 2.51 -8.15
C ASP A 372 25.35 1.90 -6.88
N LEU A 373 25.09 0.60 -6.71
CA LEU A 373 25.61 -0.18 -5.59
C LEU A 373 26.70 -1.14 -6.07
N ALA A 374 27.64 -1.43 -5.19
CA ALA A 374 28.67 -2.44 -5.40
C ALA A 374 28.83 -3.29 -4.14
N ASN A 375 29.32 -4.52 -4.30
CA ASN A 375 29.68 -5.35 -3.17
C ASN A 375 30.97 -4.81 -2.50
N PRO A 376 30.95 -4.38 -1.22
CA PRO A 376 32.14 -3.84 -0.59
C PRO A 376 33.22 -4.91 -0.37
N PRO A 377 34.52 -4.54 -0.37
CA PRO A 377 35.59 -5.48 -0.03
C PRO A 377 35.45 -5.91 1.43
N ASN A 378 35.82 -7.16 1.72
CA ASN A 378 35.79 -7.74 3.07
C ASN A 378 34.41 -7.64 3.76
N VAL A 379 33.31 -7.81 3.02
CA VAL A 379 31.93 -7.81 3.55
C VAL A 379 31.77 -8.62 4.84
N LYS A 380 32.49 -9.73 4.99
CA LYS A 380 32.43 -10.60 6.16
C LYS A 380 32.92 -9.96 7.45
N ASP A 381 33.74 -8.92 7.34
CA ASP A 381 34.35 -8.21 8.45
C ASP A 381 33.62 -6.88 8.75
N LEU A 382 32.51 -6.59 8.05
CA LEU A 382 31.75 -5.35 8.15
C LEU A 382 30.42 -5.59 8.86
N THR A 383 29.97 -4.60 9.64
CA THR A 383 28.61 -4.60 10.18
C THR A 383 27.57 -4.35 9.07
N PRO A 384 26.29 -4.71 9.25
CA PRO A 384 25.24 -4.40 8.28
C PRO A 384 25.15 -2.91 7.90
N GLN A 385 25.38 -2.01 8.86
CA GLN A 385 25.40 -0.56 8.64
C GLN A 385 26.61 -0.14 7.79
N GLU A 386 27.78 -0.68 8.09
CA GLU A 386 28.98 -0.44 7.27
C GLU A 386 28.81 -0.98 5.86
N ILE A 387 28.14 -2.13 5.69
CA ILE A 387 27.80 -2.66 4.37
C ILE A 387 26.87 -1.69 3.65
N ALA A 388 25.81 -1.19 4.28
CA ALA A 388 24.87 -0.26 3.66
C ALA A 388 25.55 1.01 3.15
N VAL A 389 26.45 1.60 3.94
CA VAL A 389 27.20 2.81 3.54
C VAL A 389 28.27 2.49 2.50
N LYS A 390 29.09 1.45 2.70
CA LYS A 390 30.20 1.08 1.80
C LYS A 390 29.73 0.45 0.49
N ALA A 391 28.49 -0.03 0.42
CA ALA A 391 27.88 -0.52 -0.80
C ALA A 391 27.51 0.60 -1.78
N ILE A 392 27.32 1.84 -1.29
CA ILE A 392 27.05 3.01 -2.13
C ILE A 392 28.31 3.31 -2.94
N LYS A 393 28.29 2.95 -4.21
CA LYS A 393 29.38 3.25 -5.14
C LYS A 393 29.25 4.68 -5.65
N GLN A 394 28.04 5.06 -6.06
CA GLN A 394 27.77 6.35 -6.66
C GLN A 394 26.32 6.78 -6.44
N ILE A 395 26.10 8.08 -6.19
CA ILE A 395 24.78 8.72 -6.23
C ILE A 395 24.85 9.92 -7.16
N ASP A 396 23.90 10.04 -8.07
CA ASP A 396 23.68 11.25 -8.85
C ASP A 396 22.24 11.70 -8.67
N ALA A 397 22.05 12.97 -8.27
CA ALA A 397 20.74 13.58 -8.24
C ALA A 397 20.79 14.95 -8.91
N THR A 398 19.77 15.25 -9.71
CA THR A 398 19.57 16.58 -10.28
C THR A 398 18.11 16.97 -10.17
N LEU A 399 17.87 18.09 -9.48
CA LEU A 399 16.56 18.72 -9.36
C LEU A 399 16.57 20.03 -10.16
N VAL A 400 15.58 20.20 -11.00
CA VAL A 400 15.32 21.44 -11.74
C VAL A 400 13.90 21.89 -11.40
N ILE A 401 13.78 23.06 -10.80
CA ILE A 401 12.49 23.70 -10.52
C ILE A 401 12.32 24.87 -11.48
N SER A 402 11.28 24.83 -12.30
CA SER A 402 10.94 25.90 -13.23
C SER A 402 10.20 27.02 -12.51
N LYS A 403 10.83 28.20 -12.41
CA LYS A 403 10.21 29.36 -11.73
C LYS A 403 8.96 29.88 -12.45
N PRO A 404 8.93 30.00 -13.79
CA PRO A 404 7.71 30.41 -14.48
C PRO A 404 6.54 29.46 -14.25
N MET A 405 6.81 28.15 -14.15
CA MET A 405 5.81 27.14 -13.82
C MET A 405 5.23 27.35 -12.42
N VAL A 406 6.09 27.41 -11.39
CA VAL A 406 5.65 27.58 -10.00
C VAL A 406 4.90 28.89 -9.81
N ARG A 407 5.43 30.00 -10.34
CA ARG A 407 4.78 31.31 -10.30
C ARG A 407 3.39 31.28 -10.92
N ASP A 408 3.24 30.69 -12.10
CA ASP A 408 1.95 30.62 -12.80
C ASP A 408 0.91 29.82 -12.00
N LEU A 409 1.31 28.71 -11.40
CA LEU A 409 0.43 27.92 -10.53
C LEU A 409 -0.02 28.70 -9.29
N MET A 410 0.90 29.42 -8.63
CA MET A 410 0.59 30.27 -7.48
C MET A 410 -0.41 31.37 -7.84
N VAL A 411 -0.19 32.05 -8.97
CA VAL A 411 -1.09 33.10 -9.46
C VAL A 411 -2.46 32.52 -9.78
N GLN A 412 -2.53 31.41 -10.53
CA GLN A 412 -3.82 30.79 -10.87
C GLN A 412 -4.58 30.35 -9.63
N TYR A 413 -3.89 29.78 -8.64
CA TYR A 413 -4.50 29.34 -7.39
C TYR A 413 -5.04 30.53 -6.58
N ALA A 414 -4.25 31.59 -6.38
CA ALA A 414 -4.67 32.79 -5.66
C ALA A 414 -5.85 33.49 -6.36
N MET A 415 -5.83 33.58 -7.69
CA MET A 415 -6.93 34.18 -8.45
C MET A 415 -8.22 33.37 -8.37
N LYS A 416 -8.14 32.04 -8.59
CA LYS A 416 -9.35 31.20 -8.70
C LYS A 416 -9.92 30.77 -7.36
N LYS A 417 -9.08 30.57 -6.35
CA LYS A 417 -9.52 30.08 -5.04
C LYS A 417 -9.67 31.20 -4.01
N GLU A 418 -8.76 32.16 -4.01
CA GLU A 418 -8.73 33.24 -3.00
C GLU A 418 -9.34 34.54 -3.52
N GLY A 419 -9.68 34.62 -4.81
CA GLY A 419 -10.28 35.80 -5.43
C GLY A 419 -9.34 37.00 -5.50
N VAL A 420 -8.03 36.77 -5.41
CA VAL A 420 -7.00 37.82 -5.43
C VAL A 420 -6.87 38.38 -6.85
N ASP A 421 -6.65 39.69 -6.97
CA ASP A 421 -6.38 40.34 -8.26
C ASP A 421 -5.08 39.83 -8.90
N ALA A 422 -5.05 39.75 -10.24
CA ALA A 422 -3.93 39.19 -10.98
C ALA A 422 -2.59 39.92 -10.76
N GLU A 423 -2.62 41.26 -10.61
CA GLU A 423 -1.40 42.05 -10.38
C GLU A 423 -0.84 41.80 -8.98
N LYS A 424 -1.74 41.76 -7.98
CA LYS A 424 -1.39 41.45 -6.58
C LYS A 424 -0.86 40.02 -6.44
N ALA A 425 -1.58 39.04 -6.97
CA ALA A 425 -1.16 37.64 -6.97
C ALA A 425 0.20 37.44 -7.66
N GLY A 426 0.43 38.17 -8.77
CA GLY A 426 1.72 38.18 -9.45
C GLY A 426 2.86 38.68 -8.57
N THR A 427 2.64 39.78 -7.84
CA THR A 427 3.64 40.37 -6.94
C THR A 427 3.97 39.44 -5.78
N GLU A 428 2.95 38.86 -5.13
CA GLU A 428 3.13 37.91 -4.02
C GLU A 428 3.85 36.63 -4.46
N ALA A 429 3.50 36.09 -5.64
CA ALA A 429 4.20 34.95 -6.21
C ALA A 429 5.67 35.26 -6.51
N ASP A 430 5.97 36.46 -7.02
CA ASP A 430 7.35 36.91 -7.28
C ASP A 430 8.17 37.05 -5.99
N GLU A 431 7.57 37.55 -4.91
CA GLU A 431 8.22 37.64 -3.59
C GLU A 431 8.51 36.26 -2.99
N GLN A 432 7.53 35.36 -3.00
CA GLN A 432 7.72 33.99 -2.52
C GLN A 432 8.75 33.23 -3.35
N MET A 433 8.77 33.41 -4.67
CA MET A 433 9.78 32.80 -5.53
C MET A 433 11.20 33.34 -5.28
N ARG A 434 11.35 34.63 -4.97
CA ARG A 434 12.64 35.20 -4.55
C ARG A 434 13.09 34.62 -3.21
N SER A 435 12.18 34.50 -2.25
CA SER A 435 12.46 33.87 -0.96
C SER A 435 12.91 32.42 -1.12
N LEU A 436 12.15 31.61 -1.88
CA LEU A 436 12.49 30.21 -2.19
C LEU A 436 13.87 30.10 -2.85
N SER A 437 14.14 30.94 -3.85
CA SER A 437 15.44 30.95 -4.54
C SER A 437 16.58 31.33 -3.58
N GLY A 438 16.38 32.36 -2.75
CA GLY A 438 17.37 32.81 -1.77
C GLY A 438 17.66 31.77 -0.70
N MET A 439 16.63 31.07 -0.20
CA MET A 439 16.80 29.96 0.75
C MET A 439 17.53 28.79 0.12
N ALA A 440 17.21 28.44 -1.14
CA ALA A 440 17.89 27.36 -1.84
C ALA A 440 19.40 27.63 -2.01
N GLU A 441 19.76 28.88 -2.34
CA GLU A 441 21.16 29.31 -2.45
C GLU A 441 21.87 29.35 -1.08
N MET A 442 21.20 29.92 -0.07
CA MET A 442 21.73 30.02 1.29
C MET A 442 22.06 28.65 1.89
N LEU A 443 21.18 27.66 1.70
CA LEU A 443 21.40 26.28 2.17
C LEU A 443 22.28 25.46 1.21
N ASN A 444 22.73 26.06 0.10
CA ASN A 444 23.48 25.40 -0.97
C ASN A 444 22.76 24.16 -1.54
N VAL A 445 21.42 24.09 -1.46
CA VAL A 445 20.60 22.99 -2.02
C VAL A 445 20.17 23.27 -3.46
N GLY A 446 20.22 24.53 -3.91
CA GLY A 446 20.00 24.91 -5.30
C GLY A 446 20.69 26.22 -5.67
N LYS A 447 21.02 26.37 -6.96
CA LYS A 447 21.54 27.60 -7.54
C LYS A 447 20.51 28.24 -8.45
N ASN A 448 20.45 29.57 -8.42
CA ASN A 448 19.66 30.32 -9.38
C ASN A 448 20.31 30.25 -10.77
N ASP A 449 19.64 29.62 -11.73
CA ASP A 449 20.09 29.47 -13.11
C ASP A 449 18.99 29.97 -14.06
N GLY A 450 18.98 31.30 -14.28
CA GLY A 450 17.97 31.98 -15.10
C GLY A 450 16.55 31.71 -14.62
N ASP A 451 15.75 31.07 -15.47
CA ASP A 451 14.36 30.71 -15.19
C ASP A 451 14.21 29.49 -14.26
N ASN A 452 15.31 28.90 -13.80
CA ASN A 452 15.30 27.69 -12.99
C ASN A 452 16.01 27.88 -11.64
N ILE A 453 15.65 27.03 -10.68
CA ILE A 453 16.47 26.71 -9.52
C ILE A 453 17.00 25.30 -9.76
N VAL A 454 18.32 25.14 -9.76
CA VAL A 454 18.99 23.87 -10.10
C VAL A 454 19.79 23.37 -8.90
N GLY A 455 19.41 22.21 -8.38
CA GLY A 455 20.17 21.46 -7.38
C GLY A 455 20.86 20.28 -8.03
N LYS A 456 22.15 20.10 -7.75
CA LYS A 456 22.95 18.96 -8.20
C LYS A 456 23.67 18.35 -7.01
N PHE A 457 23.56 17.04 -6.90
CA PHE A 457 24.28 16.25 -5.91
C PHE A 457 24.98 15.09 -6.63
N HIS A 458 26.26 14.90 -6.32
CA HIS A 458 27.05 13.78 -6.80
C HIS A 458 27.83 13.19 -5.63
N PHE A 459 27.78 11.87 -5.43
CA PHE A 459 28.61 11.16 -4.48
C PHE A 459 29.39 10.09 -5.21
N ALA A 460 30.71 10.06 -5.02
CA ALA A 460 31.58 8.99 -5.46
C ALA A 460 32.87 9.02 -4.64
N ASP A 461 33.57 7.89 -4.55
CA ASP A 461 34.90 7.79 -3.93
C ASP A 461 34.96 8.36 -2.49
N GLY A 462 33.87 8.19 -1.73
CA GLY A 462 33.78 8.67 -0.34
C GLY A 462 33.56 10.17 -0.17
N MET A 463 33.27 10.90 -1.25
CA MET A 463 33.04 12.35 -1.23
C MET A 463 31.73 12.72 -1.92
N GLY A 464 30.84 13.35 -1.18
CA GLY A 464 29.69 14.09 -1.72
C GLY A 464 30.11 15.43 -2.30
N ASP A 465 29.37 15.89 -3.29
CA ASP A 465 29.46 17.19 -3.93
C ASP A 465 28.03 17.72 -4.06
N LEU A 466 27.67 18.66 -3.19
CA LEU A 466 26.41 19.37 -3.25
C LEU A 466 26.65 20.75 -3.88
N ASN A 467 26.21 20.92 -5.12
CA ASN A 467 26.32 22.17 -5.86
C ASN A 467 27.74 22.77 -5.90
N GLY A 468 28.79 21.94 -5.89
CA GLY A 468 30.21 22.33 -5.89
C GLY A 468 30.87 22.31 -4.51
N THR A 469 30.09 22.12 -3.43
CA THR A 469 30.61 22.02 -2.06
C THR A 469 30.89 20.56 -1.73
N LYS A 470 32.13 20.24 -1.39
CA LYS A 470 32.54 18.88 -1.02
C LYS A 470 32.12 18.54 0.41
N ILE A 471 31.52 17.38 0.60
CA ILE A 471 31.03 16.84 1.88
C ILE A 471 31.62 15.42 2.05
N PRO A 472 32.46 15.16 3.07
CA PRO A 472 32.94 13.81 3.36
C PRO A 472 31.81 12.80 3.61
N ALA A 473 32.02 11.53 3.24
CA ALA A 473 31.00 10.47 3.43
C ALA A 473 30.57 10.28 4.90
N ASP A 474 31.52 10.38 5.83
CA ASP A 474 31.29 10.27 7.26
C ASP A 474 30.35 11.37 7.77
N GLU A 475 30.51 12.60 7.29
CA GLU A 475 29.59 13.71 7.61
C GLU A 475 28.22 13.51 6.94
N LEU A 476 28.22 13.13 5.67
CA LEU A 476 26.99 12.96 4.88
C LEU A 476 26.08 11.87 5.44
N PHE A 477 26.66 10.77 5.92
CA PHE A 477 25.94 9.60 6.42
C PHE A 477 26.02 9.44 7.95
N ALA A 478 26.51 10.46 8.68
CA ALA A 478 26.61 10.43 10.14
C ALA A 478 25.27 10.08 10.82
N GLY A 479 24.16 10.62 10.31
CA GLY A 479 22.82 10.32 10.81
C GLY A 479 22.39 8.87 10.56
N LEU A 480 22.78 8.26 9.43
CA LEU A 480 22.49 6.85 9.13
C LEU A 480 23.30 5.91 10.05
N LEU A 481 24.50 6.33 10.43
CA LEU A 481 25.36 5.62 11.38
C LEU A 481 24.92 5.82 12.85
N GLY A 482 24.33 6.97 13.19
CA GLY A 482 23.89 7.31 14.56
C GLY A 482 22.44 6.95 14.90
N ALA A 483 21.53 6.82 13.93
CA ALA A 483 20.09 6.70 14.16
C ALA A 483 19.58 5.32 14.60
N THR A 484 20.45 4.35 14.95
CA THR A 484 20.02 3.00 15.37
C THR A 484 20.53 2.56 16.76
N GLY A 485 21.06 3.47 17.58
CA GLY A 485 21.15 3.25 19.03
C GLY A 485 21.94 2.02 19.48
N LEU A 486 23.06 1.70 18.84
CA LEU A 486 23.90 0.54 19.17
C LEU A 486 25.10 0.86 20.08
N ASP A 487 25.31 2.13 20.43
CA ASP A 487 26.29 2.52 21.48
C ASP A 487 25.84 2.06 22.89
N SER A 488 24.66 1.44 23.02
CA SER A 488 24.11 0.89 24.27
C SER A 488 24.12 -0.64 24.37
N MET A 489 24.68 -1.38 23.41
CA MET A 489 24.64 -2.86 23.41
C MET A 489 25.94 -3.55 23.87
N ASP A 490 26.88 -2.82 24.47
CA ASP A 490 28.13 -3.40 25.01
C ASP A 490 28.05 -3.79 26.50
N GLY A 491 26.84 -3.97 27.05
CA GLY A 491 26.73 -4.46 28.43
C GLY A 491 25.31 -4.77 28.87
N MET A 492 24.81 -5.95 28.53
CA MET A 492 23.83 -6.67 29.36
C MET A 492 23.76 -8.14 28.94
N ASP A 493 24.59 -8.97 29.59
CA ASP A 493 24.22 -10.34 29.91
C ASP A 493 23.10 -10.26 30.97
N GLY A 494 21.93 -10.81 30.69
CA GLY A 494 20.85 -10.90 31.66
C GLY A 494 19.50 -11.22 31.03
N GLU A 495 19.11 -12.48 31.15
CA GLU A 495 17.78 -13.03 30.90
C GLU A 495 16.69 -12.18 31.56
N ASP A 496 15.60 -11.90 30.85
CA ASP A 496 14.22 -11.87 31.39
C ASP A 496 13.21 -11.69 30.22
N GLU A 497 12.48 -12.76 29.91
CA GLU A 497 11.29 -12.74 29.03
C GLU A 497 10.10 -12.11 29.78
N PRO A 498 9.23 -11.30 29.14
CA PRO A 498 7.97 -10.88 29.74
C PRO A 498 6.86 -11.90 29.46
N GLU A 499 6.21 -12.37 30.53
CA GLU A 499 5.00 -13.19 30.48
C GLU A 499 3.76 -12.41 29.98
N GLY A 500 3.07 -13.01 29.00
CA GLY A 500 1.60 -13.16 28.90
C GLY A 500 0.68 -11.95 29.08
N MET A 501 0.07 -11.50 27.98
CA MET A 501 -1.23 -10.81 27.98
C MET A 501 -2.29 -11.61 27.20
N ASP A 502 -3.49 -11.62 27.77
CA ASP A 502 -4.68 -12.45 27.50
C ASP A 502 -5.40 -12.07 26.17
N PRO A 503 -5.82 -13.01 25.31
CA PRO A 503 -6.32 -12.72 23.96
C PRO A 503 -7.86 -12.61 23.84
N ASP A 504 -8.55 -11.93 24.76
CA ASP A 504 -10.02 -11.76 24.72
C ASP A 504 -10.48 -10.29 24.82
N GLN A 505 -9.89 -9.39 24.02
CA GLN A 505 -10.51 -8.09 23.71
C GLN A 505 -10.59 -7.88 22.19
N GLU A 506 -11.81 -7.96 21.67
CA GLU A 506 -12.20 -7.70 20.29
C GLU A 506 -11.84 -6.26 19.88
N GLU A 507 -10.88 -6.09 18.98
CA GLU A 507 -10.65 -4.83 18.27
C GLU A 507 -11.62 -4.70 17.08
N PRO A 508 -12.38 -3.60 16.95
CA PRO A 508 -13.20 -3.37 15.77
C PRO A 508 -12.35 -2.98 14.55
N ALA A 509 -12.65 -3.65 13.44
CA ALA A 509 -12.02 -3.49 12.13
C ALA A 509 -12.01 -2.04 11.62
N ALA A 510 -10.83 -1.57 11.21
CA ALA A 510 -10.61 -0.25 10.65
C ALA A 510 -11.09 -0.15 9.18
N THR A 511 -12.23 0.50 8.99
CA THR A 511 -12.57 1.21 7.74
C THR A 511 -12.80 2.69 8.03
N ALA A 512 -11.91 3.52 7.47
CA ALA A 512 -12.07 4.93 7.12
C ALA A 512 -13.06 5.81 7.94
N ALA A 513 -12.51 6.67 8.79
CA ALA A 513 -12.95 8.06 8.93
C ALA A 513 -11.80 8.90 9.52
N SER A 514 -11.27 9.85 8.75
CA SER A 514 -10.50 10.98 9.28
C SER A 514 -11.44 11.98 9.95
N ALA A 515 -12.29 11.50 10.85
CA ALA A 515 -13.18 12.30 11.67
C ALA A 515 -12.63 12.26 13.09
N ASP A 516 -12.42 13.45 13.67
CA ASP A 516 -12.03 13.71 15.07
C ASP A 516 -10.53 13.70 15.44
N LEU A 517 -9.64 14.07 14.51
CA LEU A 517 -8.30 14.55 14.91
C LEU A 517 -8.38 16.00 15.39
N MET A 518 -8.08 16.23 16.67
CA MET A 518 -7.92 17.55 17.27
C MET A 518 -6.62 18.19 16.78
N GLN A 519 -6.73 19.37 16.18
CA GLN A 519 -5.59 20.13 15.67
C GLN A 519 -5.00 21.10 16.72
N ASP A 520 -5.75 21.31 17.80
CA ASP A 520 -5.39 22.11 18.98
C ASP A 520 -6.13 21.55 20.20
N PHE A 521 -5.56 21.77 21.38
CA PHE A 521 -6.16 21.45 22.67
C PHE A 521 -7.15 22.54 23.06
N ASP A 522 -8.43 22.31 22.74
CA ASP A 522 -9.52 23.16 23.17
C ASP A 522 -9.77 23.02 24.68
N LEU A 523 -9.89 24.15 25.38
CA LEU A 523 -10.03 24.19 26.84
C LEU A 523 -11.30 23.47 27.33
N ASP A 524 -12.43 23.68 26.65
CA ASP A 524 -13.71 23.08 27.05
C ASP A 524 -13.68 21.56 26.86
N THR A 525 -13.05 21.10 25.78
CA THR A 525 -12.83 19.69 25.47
C THR A 525 -11.93 19.01 26.50
N VAL A 526 -10.77 19.61 26.83
CA VAL A 526 -9.86 19.08 27.85
C VAL A 526 -10.54 19.07 29.23
N ASN A 527 -11.28 20.13 29.57
CA ASN A 527 -12.03 20.21 30.82
C ASN A 527 -13.13 19.13 30.90
N ALA A 528 -13.85 18.87 29.81
CA ALA A 528 -14.83 17.80 29.74
C ALA A 528 -14.19 16.42 29.94
N MET A 529 -13.08 16.13 29.27
CA MET A 529 -12.34 14.87 29.42
C MET A 529 -11.88 14.65 30.87
N LEU A 530 -11.32 15.68 31.50
CA LEU A 530 -10.91 15.60 32.91
C LEU A 530 -12.11 15.40 33.85
N THR A 531 -13.25 16.01 33.53
CA THR A 531 -14.50 15.82 34.28
C THR A 531 -15.04 14.40 34.16
N ASP A 532 -14.99 13.82 32.96
CA ASP A 532 -15.36 12.42 32.72
C ASP A 532 -14.42 11.45 33.47
N MET A 533 -13.16 11.85 33.64
CA MET A 533 -12.18 11.16 34.49
C MET A 533 -12.36 11.43 36.00
N SER A 534 -13.49 12.03 36.40
CA SER A 534 -13.85 12.35 37.80
C SER A 534 -12.95 13.39 38.48
N TYR A 535 -12.20 14.19 37.73
CA TYR A 535 -11.58 15.40 38.25
C TYR A 535 -12.58 16.56 38.20
N ALA A 536 -12.42 17.53 39.10
CA ALA A 536 -13.20 18.78 39.08
C ALA A 536 -12.23 19.96 38.86
N PRO A 537 -11.85 20.25 37.61
CA PRO A 537 -10.84 21.26 37.33
C PRO A 537 -11.31 22.66 37.72
N ARG A 538 -10.41 23.43 38.33
CA ARG A 538 -10.60 24.86 38.57
C ARG A 538 -9.69 25.64 37.63
N LYS A 539 -10.30 26.44 36.76
CA LYS A 539 -9.57 27.29 35.81
C LYS A 539 -8.88 28.47 36.52
N GLU A 540 -7.64 28.73 36.13
CA GLU A 540 -6.87 29.94 36.39
C GLU A 540 -6.28 30.47 35.06
N ASP A 541 -5.98 31.76 35.00
CA ASP A 541 -5.29 32.36 33.86
C ASP A 541 -3.77 32.28 34.09
N GLY A 542 -3.04 31.56 33.22
CA GLY A 542 -1.59 31.45 33.24
C GLY A 542 -0.90 32.41 32.28
N GLU A 543 0.43 32.51 32.38
CA GLU A 543 1.22 33.41 31.53
C GLU A 543 1.26 32.99 30.05
N ALA A 544 1.25 31.68 29.78
CA ALA A 544 1.31 31.11 28.43
C ALA A 544 -0.04 30.58 27.90
N GLY A 545 -1.11 30.72 28.70
CA GLY A 545 -2.44 30.20 28.39
C GLY A 545 -3.20 29.72 29.63
N PRO A 546 -4.40 29.15 29.46
CA PRO A 546 -5.23 28.67 30.56
C PRO A 546 -4.57 27.55 31.36
N VAL A 547 -4.76 27.57 32.68
CA VAL A 547 -4.30 26.52 33.60
C VAL A 547 -5.50 25.90 34.29
N LEU A 548 -5.60 24.58 34.24
CA LEU A 548 -6.58 23.79 34.97
C LEU A 548 -5.94 23.19 36.21
N ILE A 549 -6.35 23.68 37.40
CA ILE A 549 -5.90 23.15 38.69
C ILE A 549 -6.80 21.98 39.08
N LEU A 550 -6.19 20.82 39.34
CA LEU A 550 -6.89 19.59 39.68
C LEU A 550 -6.72 19.28 41.17
N GLU A 551 -7.77 18.76 41.79
CA GLU A 551 -7.63 18.12 43.09
C GLU A 551 -6.72 16.89 42.94
N PRO A 552 -5.63 16.74 43.72
CA PRO A 552 -4.65 15.69 43.50
C PRO A 552 -5.15 14.23 43.58
N ALA A 553 -6.40 14.01 44.03
CA ALA A 553 -7.04 12.70 44.11
C ALA A 553 -6.09 11.62 44.70
N ASN A 554 -5.97 10.47 44.04
CA ASN A 554 -5.11 9.36 44.48
C ASN A 554 -3.63 9.52 44.06
N THR A 555 -3.28 10.51 43.23
CA THR A 555 -1.89 10.70 42.75
C THR A 555 -0.91 11.04 43.88
N GLY A 556 -1.42 11.51 45.02
CA GLY A 556 -0.62 11.91 46.18
C GLY A 556 0.33 13.08 45.92
N ALA A 557 0.14 13.80 44.81
CA ALA A 557 0.75 15.11 44.59
C ALA A 557 0.20 16.14 45.59
N SER A 558 1.01 17.15 45.90
CA SER A 558 0.56 18.33 46.65
C SER A 558 -0.07 19.39 45.75
N ASP A 559 0.22 19.32 44.46
CA ASP A 559 -0.28 20.24 43.44
C ASP A 559 -0.30 19.50 42.09
N LEU A 560 -1.40 19.62 41.35
CA LEU A 560 -1.65 18.90 40.11
C LEU A 560 -2.30 19.86 39.10
N ARG A 561 -1.68 20.04 37.94
CA ARG A 561 -2.06 21.06 36.96
C ARG A 561 -2.02 20.54 35.53
N VAL A 562 -2.89 21.10 34.70
CA VAL A 562 -2.83 20.97 33.24
C VAL A 562 -2.72 22.36 32.65
N GLU A 563 -1.62 22.65 31.97
CA GLU A 563 -1.34 23.94 31.35
C GLU A 563 -1.51 23.81 29.84
N LEU A 564 -2.36 24.65 29.25
CA LEU A 564 -2.51 24.75 27.81
C LEU A 564 -1.60 25.88 27.34
N LEU A 565 -0.61 25.57 26.51
CA LEU A 565 0.32 26.56 25.98
C LEU A 565 -0.21 27.05 24.63
N CYS A 566 -0.69 28.29 24.62
CA CYS A 566 -1.40 28.87 23.50
C CYS A 566 -0.52 29.88 22.76
N ASN A 567 -0.65 29.90 21.43
CA ASN A 567 0.05 30.86 20.61
C ASN A 567 -0.64 32.23 20.68
N ASP A 568 0.11 33.26 21.08
CA ASP A 568 -0.39 34.64 21.24
C ASP A 568 -1.05 35.24 19.98
N PHE A 569 -0.75 34.71 18.79
CA PHE A 569 -1.27 35.21 17.52
C PHE A 569 -2.50 34.45 17.01
N THR A 570 -2.60 33.15 17.29
CA THR A 570 -3.67 32.29 16.75
C THR A 570 -4.70 31.90 17.79
N GLU A 571 -4.44 32.16 19.09
CA GLU A 571 -5.21 31.69 20.25
C GLU A 571 -5.35 30.15 20.33
N LYS A 572 -4.63 29.41 19.48
CA LYS A 572 -4.61 27.94 19.46
C LYS A 572 -3.58 27.41 20.42
N CYS A 573 -3.97 26.40 21.19
CA CYS A 573 -3.08 25.73 22.14
C CYS A 573 -2.62 24.40 21.55
N HIS A 574 -1.40 24.38 21.02
CA HIS A 574 -0.85 23.18 20.37
C HIS A 574 -0.15 22.25 21.34
N ASP A 575 0.23 22.75 22.51
CA ASP A 575 0.88 21.98 23.55
C ASP A 575 0.05 21.96 24.82
N LEU A 576 0.03 20.81 25.48
CA LEU A 576 -0.61 20.58 26.76
C LEU A 576 0.42 19.93 27.70
N VAL A 577 0.60 20.53 28.87
CA VAL A 577 1.58 20.08 29.85
C VAL A 577 0.86 19.67 31.13
N LEU A 578 1.01 18.41 31.53
CA LEU A 578 0.58 17.95 32.85
C LEU A 578 1.73 18.00 33.83
N THR A 579 1.49 18.59 34.99
CA THR A 579 2.50 18.77 36.04
C THR A 579 1.94 18.27 37.37
N ALA A 580 2.65 17.37 38.03
CA ALA A 580 2.37 16.89 39.38
C ALA A 580 3.55 17.20 40.30
N THR A 581 3.33 17.98 41.35
CA THR A 581 4.36 18.42 42.29
C THR A 581 4.17 17.78 43.66
N TYR A 582 5.24 17.23 44.23
CA TYR A 582 5.23 16.45 45.47
C TYR A 582 6.02 17.16 46.57
N SER A 583 5.29 17.59 47.60
CA SER A 583 5.85 18.22 48.80
C SER A 583 6.19 17.18 49.86
N GLY A 584 7.47 16.82 49.98
CA GLY A 584 7.99 15.94 51.03
C GLY A 584 8.69 16.70 52.15
N LYS A 585 8.76 16.10 53.36
CA LYS A 585 9.60 16.64 54.46
C LYS A 585 11.10 16.60 54.13
N LYS A 586 11.49 15.77 53.17
CA LYS A 586 12.84 15.67 52.61
C LYS A 586 12.71 15.66 51.09
N PRO A 587 13.56 16.41 50.36
CA PRO A 587 13.62 16.33 48.91
C PRO A 587 13.95 14.91 48.44
N MET A 588 13.41 14.51 47.28
CA MET A 588 13.91 13.33 46.59
C MET A 588 15.39 13.51 46.24
N SER A 589 16.16 12.43 46.29
CA SER A 589 17.56 12.48 45.82
C SER A 589 17.61 12.55 44.30
N LEU A 590 18.60 13.25 43.74
CA LEU A 590 18.84 13.26 42.28
C LEU A 590 19.09 11.84 41.73
N LYS A 591 19.62 10.93 42.54
CA LYS A 591 19.77 9.51 42.17
C LYS A 591 18.40 8.83 41.94
N ALA A 592 17.42 9.11 42.79
CA ALA A 592 16.07 8.58 42.65
C ALA A 592 15.34 9.18 41.44
N ILE A 593 15.53 10.49 41.20
CA ILE A 593 15.01 11.17 40.01
C ILE A 593 15.63 10.60 38.73
N ASN A 594 16.94 10.38 38.70
CA ASN A 594 17.61 9.79 37.53
C ASN A 594 17.18 8.34 37.29
N ALA A 595 17.05 7.54 38.36
CA ALA A 595 16.56 6.17 38.25
C ALA A 595 15.14 6.14 37.68
N TRP A 596 14.26 7.03 38.17
CA TRP A 596 12.91 7.18 37.63
C TRP A 596 12.91 7.51 36.14
N ASN A 597 13.68 8.52 35.72
CA ASN A 597 13.76 8.94 34.31
C ASN A 597 14.38 7.87 33.39
N GLN A 598 15.17 6.93 33.92
CA GLN A 598 15.68 5.80 33.16
C GLN A 598 14.61 4.73 32.93
N GLU A 599 13.70 4.56 33.89
CA GLU A 599 12.64 3.56 33.87
C GLU A 599 11.39 4.04 33.09
N TYR A 600 10.97 5.29 33.32
CA TYR A 600 9.74 5.85 32.75
C TYR A 600 10.03 6.83 31.61
N ARG A 601 9.80 6.38 30.37
CA ARG A 601 10.15 7.15 29.14
C ARG A 601 9.17 8.27 28.76
N TRP A 602 7.95 8.25 29.27
CA TRP A 602 6.86 9.16 28.87
C TRP A 602 6.73 10.41 29.74
N THR A 603 7.51 10.51 30.80
CA THR A 603 7.48 11.63 31.76
C THR A 603 8.88 12.08 32.08
N ARG A 604 9.04 13.35 32.47
CA ARG A 604 10.27 13.86 33.08
C ARG A 604 10.03 14.15 34.56
N ALA A 605 10.91 13.62 35.40
CA ALA A 605 10.99 13.97 36.81
C ALA A 605 12.19 14.91 37.05
N TYR A 606 12.00 15.95 37.87
CA TYR A 606 13.06 16.87 38.29
C TYR A 606 12.76 17.48 39.67
N LEU A 607 13.73 18.23 40.21
CA LEU A 607 13.52 19.04 41.41
C LEU A 607 13.34 20.50 41.00
N ASP A 608 12.31 21.17 41.50
CA ASP A 608 12.10 22.61 41.27
C ASP A 608 13.01 23.49 42.15
N ASP A 609 12.83 24.81 42.06
CA ASP A 609 13.58 25.81 42.82
C ASP A 609 13.34 25.73 44.35
N LYS A 610 12.27 25.08 44.77
CA LYS A 610 11.91 24.80 46.16
C LYS A 610 12.33 23.40 46.63
N ASN A 611 13.06 22.66 45.79
CA ASN A 611 13.44 21.25 46.01
C ASN A 611 12.23 20.30 46.18
N GLN A 612 11.10 20.63 45.58
CA GLN A 612 9.95 19.74 45.46
C GLN A 612 10.18 18.84 44.24
N ALA A 613 9.78 17.58 44.34
CA ALA A 613 9.84 16.69 43.18
C ALA A 613 8.69 17.00 42.24
N VAL A 614 8.98 17.17 40.96
CA VAL A 614 8.01 17.48 39.92
C VAL A 614 8.06 16.36 38.89
N LEU A 615 6.89 15.83 38.54
CA LEU A 615 6.69 14.92 37.43
C LEU A 615 5.91 15.68 36.35
N GLN A 616 6.38 15.61 35.10
CA GLN A 616 5.80 16.35 34.01
C GLN A 616 5.70 15.53 32.72
N MET A 617 4.62 15.72 31.98
CA MET A 617 4.39 15.13 30.67
C MET A 617 3.92 16.21 29.69
N ASP A 618 4.62 16.32 28.57
CA ASP A 618 4.31 17.26 27.49
C ASP A 618 3.57 16.51 26.37
N MET A 619 2.51 17.09 25.83
CA MET A 619 1.71 16.55 24.71
C MET A 619 1.57 17.61 23.64
N ASN A 620 1.62 17.20 22.37
CA ASN A 620 1.53 18.10 21.21
C ASN A 620 0.46 17.60 20.23
N SER A 621 -0.35 18.52 19.70
CA SER A 621 -1.45 18.22 18.77
C SER A 621 -1.11 18.53 17.30
N GLU A 622 0.13 18.91 16.98
CA GLU A 622 0.56 19.25 15.63
C GLU A 622 0.57 18.00 14.75
N GLY A 623 -0.11 18.07 13.60
CA GLY A 623 -0.39 16.88 12.76
C GLY A 623 -1.66 16.12 13.16
N GLY A 624 -2.32 16.51 14.25
CA GLY A 624 -3.61 16.01 14.70
C GLY A 624 -3.50 14.88 15.72
N ILE A 625 -4.19 15.02 16.86
CA ILE A 625 -4.32 13.98 17.89
C ILE A 625 -5.78 13.54 18.03
N GLY A 626 -6.05 12.25 17.98
CA GLY A 626 -7.40 11.71 18.22
C GLY A 626 -7.83 11.93 19.68
N LYS A 627 -9.14 12.13 19.91
CA LYS A 627 -9.69 12.29 21.27
C LYS A 627 -9.38 11.11 22.19
N GLU A 628 -9.50 9.89 21.67
CA GLU A 628 -9.19 8.66 22.40
C GLU A 628 -7.70 8.60 22.78
N ASN A 629 -6.80 8.98 21.86
CA ASN A 629 -5.36 9.03 22.13
C ASN A 629 -5.03 10.06 23.22
N LEU A 630 -5.64 11.24 23.20
CA LEU A 630 -5.47 12.22 24.28
C LEU A 630 -5.96 11.66 25.62
N GLN A 631 -7.11 10.99 25.64
CA GLN A 631 -7.63 10.37 26.86
C GLN A 631 -6.70 9.28 27.41
N ILE A 632 -6.12 8.44 26.55
CA ILE A 632 -5.13 7.43 26.92
C ILE A 632 -3.89 8.09 27.55
N LEU A 633 -3.38 9.16 26.96
CA LEU A 633 -2.22 9.88 27.47
C LEU A 633 -2.50 10.55 28.82
N LEU A 634 -3.68 11.14 29.01
CA LEU A 634 -4.12 11.68 30.30
C LEU A 634 -4.19 10.59 31.37
N ASN A 635 -4.83 9.45 31.07
CA ASN A 635 -4.90 8.30 31.97
C ASN A 635 -3.50 7.78 32.35
N THR A 636 -2.62 7.68 31.35
CA THR A 636 -1.24 7.23 31.54
C THR A 636 -0.50 8.15 32.50
N PHE A 637 -0.62 9.47 32.33
CA PHE A 637 0.00 10.43 33.25
C PHE A 637 -0.48 10.26 34.69
N PHE A 638 -1.79 10.16 34.93
CA PHE A 638 -2.32 10.04 36.29
C PHE A 638 -1.91 8.71 36.96
N SER A 639 -1.81 7.62 36.19
CA SER A 639 -1.27 6.35 36.68
C SER A 639 0.19 6.48 37.09
N ILE A 640 1.02 7.07 36.23
CA ILE A 640 2.45 7.28 36.49
C ILE A 640 2.64 8.25 37.68
N ALA A 641 1.76 9.25 37.84
CA ALA A 641 1.77 10.16 38.97
C ALA A 641 1.49 9.44 40.31
N GLU A 642 0.62 8.44 40.32
CA GLU A 642 0.39 7.60 41.50
C GLU A 642 1.64 6.78 41.86
N ASP A 643 2.27 6.14 40.87
CA ASP A 643 3.52 5.39 41.06
C ASP A 643 4.66 6.30 41.56
N PHE A 644 4.78 7.51 41.00
CA PHE A 644 5.79 8.47 41.42
C PHE A 644 5.58 8.96 42.85
N SER A 645 4.34 8.95 43.33
CA SER A 645 4.01 9.18 44.74
C SER A 645 4.68 8.17 45.66
N ALA A 646 4.71 6.89 45.27
CA ALA A 646 5.36 5.85 46.04
C ALA A 646 6.88 6.02 46.02
N ALA A 647 7.45 6.31 44.84
CA ALA A 647 8.88 6.58 44.68
C ALA A 647 9.34 7.82 45.48
N SER A 648 8.53 8.88 45.50
CA SER A 648 8.85 10.13 46.22
C SER A 648 8.76 9.99 47.74
N LYS A 649 8.03 8.99 48.25
CA LYS A 649 7.92 8.66 49.68
C LYS A 649 8.95 7.63 50.15
N ALA A 650 9.60 6.92 49.23
CA ALA A 650 10.62 5.93 49.56
C ALA A 650 11.85 6.61 50.19
N ALA A 651 12.30 6.10 51.35
CA ALA A 651 13.51 6.60 51.99
C ALA A 651 14.73 6.33 51.09
N PRO A 652 15.70 7.25 50.99
CA PRO A 652 16.90 7.00 50.20
C PRO A 652 17.59 5.72 50.70
N ALA A 653 17.82 4.76 49.80
CA ALA A 653 18.65 3.62 50.09
C ALA A 653 20.02 4.13 50.58
N LYS A 654 20.45 3.62 51.75
CA LYS A 654 21.70 4.02 52.42
C LYS A 654 22.93 3.82 51.57
#